data_AF-A0A7K3Z5D0-F1
#
_entry.id   AF-A0A7K3Z5D0-F1
#
_cell.length_a   1.000
_cell.length_b   1.000
_cell.length_c   1.000
_cell.angle_alpha   90.00
_cell.angle_beta   90.00
_cell.angle_gamma   90.00
#
_symmetry.space_group_name_H-M   'P 1'
#
loop_
_entity.id
_entity.type
_entity.pdbx_description
1 polymer ?
#
loop_
_entity_poly.entity_id
_entity_poly.type
_entity_poly.pdbx_seq_one_letter_code
_entity_poly.pdbx_strand_id
1 'polypeptide(L)'
;MASKISIDKPGSFALLNGDEAVARGAIEASVKVAAAYPGTPSTEILETLAKVSKELGIYSEWSINEAVATEVAVGAAMTGVRSIVSMKHVGLNVASDAVMTLAYTGVEGGMIIVVCDDPALHSSQNEQDTRYFAVHSKIPLLDAGNPQEALDMAREAYEISEKLRLPIILRLTTRVAHGKAKVKLGNMQKIERKAEFDKDGSKWVMIPSNAIRQHRVLEKKLVEAKQLAENSCFNFAEDNGSDIGIVGSGVGFYYARSVLDTKKFSWLKLGFVYPFPSDLVKTFASKVKKLIVIEELRPYIEEHIQRLKLDIIGKSELGLEEIGELTPDKVREGLSKTNLTTKQEKSQPIDLPPRPPALCPGCTHRAFYYALNMVNQSVNCNSTKCVGCGICEYACSVEKEKTFNPLKSRIRVMRIDQIFNFAVTCKACINAPCVAACPEEALTQSKKTGTITVDETKCKGCCWCVEACRFGAISVDPSTHKPLICDKCGGDPKCIPTCPESALSLTGRSDDKIVTGDIGCYTLGVLPPVKTVQSCLCMGAGISQAAGMVHAGVKDKVFSVIGDSTFFHAGMTGLINIAYNKANVCVVIMDNSIIAMTGHQPTPGSGKTAMGTDAKVIKIPEIAKALGIEKVLTVDPYDLKATKAALREILEFNGPSVLISKRTCPMLVARDNPREITEKCTGCGVCTTYFGCPAISKIGDKTEIDPTLCVGCGVCEAVCPFNAIRRIEK
;
A
#
# COMPACT_ATOMS: atom_id res chain seq x y z
N MET A 1 15.27 41.46 1.23
CA MET A 1 15.43 41.59 2.70
C MET A 1 15.97 40.28 3.23
N ALA A 2 16.81 40.29 4.26
CA ALA A 2 17.16 39.04 4.97
C ALA A 2 15.89 38.39 5.52
N SER A 3 15.84 37.05 5.55
CA SER A 3 14.72 36.35 6.15
C SER A 3 14.63 36.72 7.64
N LYS A 4 13.43 36.92 8.18
CA LYS A 4 13.24 37.17 9.62
C LYS A 4 13.76 36.03 10.51
N ILE A 5 14.09 34.89 9.89
CA ILE A 5 14.50 33.63 10.51
C ILE A 5 16.02 33.44 10.45
N SER A 6 16.74 34.08 9.50
CA SER A 6 18.22 34.15 9.51
C SER A 6 18.80 35.29 10.37
N ILE A 7 17.99 35.97 11.19
CA ILE A 7 18.47 37.01 12.10
C ILE A 7 19.37 36.42 13.21
N ASP A 8 20.67 36.60 13.10
CA ASP A 8 21.65 36.28 14.16
C ASP A 8 21.78 37.44 15.15
N LYS A 9 20.72 37.66 15.96
CA LYS A 9 20.70 38.62 17.07
C LYS A 9 20.08 37.96 18.31
N PRO A 10 20.87 37.22 19.11
CA PRO A 10 20.35 36.51 20.27
C PRO A 10 19.70 37.44 21.30
N GLY A 11 18.64 36.98 21.93
CA GLY A 11 17.83 37.76 22.87
C GLY A 11 16.89 38.77 22.23
N SER A 12 16.96 39.01 20.91
CA SER A 12 15.94 39.77 20.18
C SER A 12 14.66 38.95 19.96
N PHE A 13 13.63 39.57 19.40
CA PHE A 13 12.33 38.93 19.18
C PHE A 13 11.89 39.02 17.72
N ALA A 14 11.26 37.95 17.22
CA ALA A 14 10.59 37.90 15.93
C ALA A 14 9.13 37.46 16.08
N LEU A 15 8.26 37.87 15.16
CA LEU A 15 6.89 37.37 15.07
C LEU A 15 6.88 36.13 14.18
N LEU A 16 6.78 34.94 14.79
CA LEU A 16 6.83 33.64 14.11
C LEU A 16 5.53 32.87 14.37
N ASN A 17 5.08 32.06 13.40
CA ASN A 17 4.16 30.95 13.70
C ASN A 17 4.94 29.74 14.28
N GLY A 18 4.25 28.68 14.71
CA GLY A 18 4.89 27.47 15.23
C GLY A 18 5.82 26.81 14.22
N ASP A 19 5.44 26.73 12.95
CA ASP A 19 6.26 26.12 11.89
C ASP A 19 7.57 26.89 11.63
N GLU A 20 7.47 28.21 11.51
CA GLU A 20 8.61 29.13 11.42
C GLU A 20 9.50 29.06 12.66
N ALA A 21 8.91 28.80 13.84
CA ALA A 21 9.62 28.67 15.10
C ALA A 21 10.34 27.31 15.23
N VAL A 22 9.74 26.20 14.79
CA VAL A 22 10.44 24.90 14.67
C VAL A 22 11.62 25.01 13.71
N ALA A 23 11.40 25.58 12.53
CA ALA A 23 12.46 25.81 11.56
C ALA A 23 13.58 26.69 12.13
N ARG A 24 13.23 27.72 12.92
CA ARG A 24 14.21 28.52 13.66
C ARG A 24 14.98 27.71 14.70
N GLY A 25 14.32 26.85 15.47
CA GLY A 25 14.97 25.97 16.45
C GLY A 25 15.95 24.99 15.80
N ALA A 26 15.59 24.44 14.64
CA ALA A 26 16.48 23.60 13.83
C ALA A 26 17.70 24.36 13.29
N ILE A 27 17.54 25.62 12.89
CA ILE A 27 18.65 26.51 12.51
C ILE A 27 19.57 26.79 13.72
N GLU A 28 18.99 27.08 14.90
CA GLU A 28 19.77 27.31 16.13
C GLU A 28 20.58 26.08 16.53
N ALA A 29 20.08 24.87 16.22
CA ALA A 29 20.76 23.59 16.43
C ALA A 29 21.68 23.16 15.26
N SER A 30 22.02 24.02 14.30
CA SER A 30 22.89 23.67 13.15
C SER A 30 22.39 22.52 12.25
N VAL A 31 21.09 22.42 11.98
CA VAL A 31 20.54 21.41 11.04
C VAL A 31 21.22 21.48 9.66
N LYS A 32 21.44 20.32 9.01
CA LYS A 32 22.10 20.22 7.70
C LYS A 32 21.23 19.67 6.58
N VAL A 33 20.26 18.81 6.89
CA VAL A 33 19.34 18.22 5.89
C VAL A 33 17.91 18.39 6.36
N ALA A 34 17.06 18.91 5.49
CA ALA A 34 15.62 19.06 5.71
C ALA A 34 14.85 18.44 4.54
N ALA A 35 13.86 17.62 4.83
CA ALA A 35 13.01 17.01 3.81
C ALA A 35 11.55 16.99 4.25
N ALA A 36 10.62 17.11 3.31
CA ALA A 36 9.19 17.01 3.57
C ALA A 36 8.43 16.64 2.29
N TYR A 37 7.17 16.26 2.43
CA TYR A 37 6.16 16.34 1.38
C TYR A 37 5.09 17.35 1.83
N PRO A 38 4.53 18.19 0.93
CA PRO A 38 3.66 19.29 1.34
C PRO A 38 2.37 18.76 2.00
N GLY A 39 2.17 19.16 3.27
CA GLY A 39 1.06 18.69 4.09
C GLY A 39 0.78 19.66 5.24
N THR A 40 -0.19 20.55 5.05
CA THR A 40 -0.71 21.44 6.10
C THR A 40 -1.23 20.61 7.28
N PRO A 41 -0.87 20.92 8.54
CA PRO A 41 -0.26 22.16 9.03
C PRO A 41 1.25 22.02 9.35
N SER A 42 2.06 21.51 8.40
CA SER A 42 3.52 21.36 8.56
C SER A 42 4.36 21.91 7.40
N THR A 43 3.72 22.35 6.31
CA THR A 43 4.36 22.73 5.04
C THR A 43 5.37 23.88 5.22
N GLU A 44 5.00 24.84 6.06
CA GLU A 44 5.72 26.07 6.33
C GLU A 44 7.10 25.85 6.96
N ILE A 45 7.35 24.69 7.59
CA ILE A 45 8.63 24.32 8.19
C ILE A 45 9.71 24.20 7.10
N LEU A 46 9.47 23.37 6.09
CA LEU A 46 10.43 23.18 5.01
C LEU A 46 10.52 24.43 4.13
N GLU A 47 9.40 25.09 3.83
CA GLU A 47 9.46 26.36 3.07
C GLU A 47 10.36 27.40 3.76
N THR A 48 10.30 27.45 5.09
CA THR A 48 11.13 28.36 5.89
C THR A 48 12.60 28.03 5.78
N LEU A 49 12.96 26.74 5.92
CA LEU A 49 14.34 26.28 5.80
C LEU A 49 14.87 26.51 4.37
N ALA A 50 14.06 26.20 3.35
CA ALA A 50 14.36 26.41 1.93
C ALA A 50 14.73 27.87 1.59
N LYS A 51 14.07 28.86 2.26
CA LYS A 51 14.34 30.29 2.07
C LYS A 51 15.74 30.71 2.56
N VAL A 52 16.38 29.95 3.46
CA VAL A 52 17.70 30.25 4.05
C VAL A 52 18.77 29.19 3.74
N SER A 53 18.42 28.11 3.03
CA SER A 53 19.31 26.99 2.66
C SER A 53 20.68 27.41 2.12
N LYS A 54 20.71 28.36 1.17
CA LYS A 54 21.94 28.86 0.55
C LYS A 54 22.78 29.74 1.48
N GLU A 55 22.13 30.47 2.39
CA GLU A 55 22.78 31.38 3.34
C GLU A 55 23.46 30.60 4.47
N LEU A 56 22.81 29.53 4.96
CA LEU A 56 23.22 28.78 6.15
C LEU A 56 23.86 27.41 5.85
N GLY A 57 23.95 27.04 4.56
CA GLY A 57 24.50 25.75 4.13
C GLY A 57 23.67 24.56 4.62
N ILE A 58 22.36 24.63 4.39
CA ILE A 58 21.35 23.60 4.71
C ILE A 58 20.81 23.04 3.39
N TYR A 59 20.80 21.73 3.21
CA TYR A 59 20.10 21.09 2.11
C TYR A 59 18.60 20.97 2.43
N SER A 60 17.73 21.30 1.47
CA SER A 60 16.28 21.29 1.68
C SER A 60 15.54 20.83 0.43
N GLU A 61 14.70 19.80 0.54
CA GLU A 61 13.98 19.20 -0.60
C GLU A 61 12.51 18.89 -0.32
N TRP A 62 11.66 19.12 -1.33
CA TRP A 62 10.34 18.52 -1.42
C TRP A 62 10.48 17.13 -2.04
N SER A 63 10.33 16.09 -1.23
CA SER A 63 10.31 14.70 -1.68
C SER A 63 8.93 14.36 -2.30
N ILE A 64 8.80 13.20 -2.95
CA ILE A 64 7.56 12.83 -3.66
C ILE A 64 6.43 12.27 -2.78
N ASN A 65 6.74 11.94 -1.52
CA ASN A 65 5.82 11.59 -0.43
C ASN A 65 6.58 11.64 0.92
N GLU A 66 5.87 11.47 2.03
CA GLU A 66 6.42 11.55 3.39
C GLU A 66 7.38 10.42 3.75
N ALA A 67 7.24 9.24 3.12
CA ALA A 67 8.16 8.12 3.32
C ALA A 67 9.55 8.46 2.79
N VAL A 68 9.65 8.92 1.54
CA VAL A 68 10.93 9.35 0.93
C VAL A 68 11.53 10.52 1.72
N ALA A 69 10.71 11.49 2.16
CA ALA A 69 11.18 12.58 3.01
C ALA A 69 11.82 12.09 4.32
N THR A 70 11.23 11.05 4.93
CA THR A 70 11.78 10.42 6.14
C THR A 70 13.09 9.70 5.84
N GLU A 71 13.15 8.92 4.77
CA GLU A 71 14.35 8.18 4.34
C GLU A 71 15.54 9.12 4.07
N VAL A 72 15.31 10.26 3.42
CA VAL A 72 16.34 11.30 3.19
C VAL A 72 16.88 11.85 4.52
N ALA A 73 16.01 12.17 5.47
CA ALA A 73 16.40 12.65 6.79
C ALA A 73 17.14 11.57 7.63
N VAL A 74 16.71 10.30 7.54
CA VAL A 74 17.39 9.16 8.18
C VAL A 74 18.79 8.96 7.61
N GLY A 75 18.93 8.95 6.28
CA GLY A 75 20.22 8.77 5.61
C GLY A 75 21.24 9.84 6.05
N ALA A 76 20.80 11.08 6.18
CA ALA A 76 21.62 12.15 6.76
C ALA A 76 22.01 11.87 8.22
N ALA A 77 21.04 11.54 9.08
CA ALA A 77 21.26 11.25 10.50
C ALA A 77 22.18 10.04 10.75
N MET A 78 22.19 9.05 9.86
CA MET A 78 23.12 7.92 9.92
C MET A 78 24.60 8.32 9.71
N THR A 79 24.86 9.47 9.08
CA THR A 79 26.22 9.98 8.84
C THR A 79 26.75 10.93 9.93
N GLY A 80 26.00 11.12 11.02
CA GLY A 80 26.41 12.02 12.12
C GLY A 80 25.93 13.47 11.99
N VAL A 81 25.40 13.89 10.84
CA VAL A 81 24.87 15.26 10.64
C VAL A 81 23.42 15.38 11.11
N ARG A 82 23.02 16.57 11.56
CA ARG A 82 21.66 16.84 12.08
C ARG A 82 20.64 16.96 10.95
N SER A 83 19.47 16.33 11.10
CA SER A 83 18.39 16.35 10.10
C SER A 83 16.99 16.58 10.67
N ILE A 84 16.10 17.08 9.82
CA ILE A 84 14.67 17.28 10.09
C ILE A 84 13.83 16.66 8.99
N VAL A 85 12.78 15.95 9.39
CA VAL A 85 11.63 15.67 8.51
C VAL A 85 10.38 16.30 9.11
N SER A 86 9.55 16.93 8.28
CA SER A 86 8.27 17.52 8.71
C SER A 86 7.09 16.97 7.91
N MET A 87 6.01 16.63 8.60
CA MET A 87 4.77 16.14 8.02
C MET A 87 3.59 16.36 8.97
N LYS A 88 2.37 16.15 8.48
CA LYS A 88 1.19 16.00 9.33
C LYS A 88 0.99 14.54 9.75
N HIS A 89 0.24 14.30 10.82
CA HIS A 89 -0.12 12.98 11.34
C HIS A 89 -0.55 11.94 10.27
N VAL A 90 -1.39 12.27 9.27
CA VAL A 90 -1.68 11.29 8.19
C VAL A 90 -0.44 10.94 7.35
N GLY A 91 0.45 11.90 7.14
CA GLY A 91 1.74 11.68 6.48
C GLY A 91 2.69 10.79 7.31
N LEU A 92 2.60 10.84 8.64
CA LEU A 92 3.33 9.90 9.51
C LEU A 92 2.88 8.44 9.31
N ASN A 93 1.64 8.20 8.86
CA ASN A 93 1.20 6.86 8.46
C ASN A 93 1.85 6.43 7.14
N VAL A 94 1.97 7.35 6.17
CA VAL A 94 2.69 7.12 4.91
C VAL A 94 4.16 6.78 5.19
N ALA A 95 4.79 7.47 6.15
CA ALA A 95 6.16 7.25 6.59
C ALA A 95 6.35 6.11 7.62
N SER A 96 5.27 5.47 8.08
CA SER A 96 5.30 4.70 9.34
C SER A 96 6.30 3.54 9.37
N ASP A 97 6.46 2.78 8.28
CA ASP A 97 7.37 1.63 8.19
C ASP A 97 8.85 2.03 8.42
N ALA A 98 9.28 3.14 7.81
CA ALA A 98 10.59 3.72 8.02
C ALA A 98 10.77 4.19 9.47
N VAL A 99 9.78 4.87 10.05
CA VAL A 99 9.82 5.38 11.43
C VAL A 99 9.86 4.26 12.47
N MET A 100 9.09 3.19 12.28
CA MET A 100 9.09 2.02 13.18
C MET A 100 10.46 1.33 13.20
N THR A 101 11.09 1.16 12.03
CA THR A 101 12.44 0.58 11.92
C THR A 101 13.51 1.50 12.51
N LEU A 102 13.36 2.81 12.36
CA LEU A 102 14.29 3.83 12.86
C LEU A 102 14.47 3.79 14.39
N ALA A 103 13.44 3.40 15.15
CA ALA A 103 13.52 3.23 16.59
C ALA A 103 14.55 2.15 17.00
N TYR A 104 14.78 1.14 16.15
CA TYR A 104 15.70 0.03 16.42
C TYR A 104 17.12 0.35 15.93
N THR A 105 17.27 0.91 14.72
CA THR A 105 18.58 1.31 14.20
C THR A 105 19.16 2.50 14.97
N GLY A 106 18.30 3.40 15.43
CA GLY A 106 18.67 4.70 15.99
C GLY A 106 19.32 5.60 14.93
N VAL A 107 19.98 6.65 15.43
CA VAL A 107 20.71 7.65 14.63
C VAL A 107 22.09 7.92 15.23
N GLU A 108 22.99 8.59 14.51
CA GLU A 108 24.26 9.10 15.05
C GLU A 108 24.27 10.63 15.13
N GLY A 109 23.75 11.31 14.11
CA GLY A 109 23.40 12.73 14.16
C GLY A 109 21.97 12.91 14.65
N GLY A 110 21.71 14.02 15.34
CA GLY A 110 20.38 14.26 15.89
C GLY A 110 19.33 14.39 14.79
N MET A 111 18.20 13.72 14.98
CA MET A 111 17.09 13.72 14.02
C MET A 111 15.79 14.03 14.73
N ILE A 112 15.05 15.00 14.17
CA ILE A 112 13.70 15.32 14.63
C ILE A 112 12.66 14.98 13.56
N ILE A 113 11.57 14.34 13.99
CA ILE A 113 10.40 14.04 13.18
C ILE A 113 9.31 15.00 13.66
N VAL A 114 9.06 16.07 12.92
CA VAL A 114 8.05 17.06 13.28
C VAL A 114 6.71 16.59 12.74
N VAL A 115 5.76 16.40 13.64
CA VAL A 115 4.44 15.86 13.32
C VAL A 115 3.38 16.84 13.76
N CYS A 116 2.63 17.36 12.81
CA CYS A 116 1.51 18.26 13.08
C CYS A 116 0.20 17.46 13.10
N ASP A 117 -0.36 17.28 14.29
CA ASP A 117 -1.71 16.74 14.51
C ASP A 117 -2.75 17.78 14.10
N ASP A 118 -3.88 17.33 13.54
CA ASP A 118 -4.96 18.21 13.08
C ASP A 118 -6.29 17.93 13.79
N PRO A 119 -6.40 18.26 15.11
CA PRO A 119 -7.68 18.23 15.82
C PRO A 119 -8.74 19.07 15.10
N ALA A 120 -9.97 18.54 15.04
CA ALA A 120 -11.09 19.02 14.22
C ALA A 120 -10.88 19.01 12.69
N LEU A 121 -9.86 18.33 12.16
CA LEU A 121 -9.74 18.03 10.72
C LEU A 121 -9.71 19.26 9.80
N HIS A 122 -9.01 20.33 10.17
CA HIS A 122 -8.98 21.56 9.36
C HIS A 122 -8.44 21.33 7.94
N SER A 123 -7.66 20.28 7.74
CA SER A 123 -6.99 19.95 6.47
C SER A 123 -6.77 18.44 6.23
N SER A 124 -7.43 17.57 7.00
CA SER A 124 -7.09 16.13 7.10
C SER A 124 -8.31 15.21 7.07
N GLN A 125 -8.09 13.94 6.71
CA GLN A 125 -9.15 12.96 6.45
C GLN A 125 -9.60 12.19 7.70
N ASN A 126 -8.77 12.12 8.74
CA ASN A 126 -9.08 11.48 10.02
C ASN A 126 -8.27 12.12 11.15
N GLU A 127 -8.79 12.05 12.38
CA GLU A 127 -8.11 12.63 13.55
C GLU A 127 -7.19 11.58 14.13
N GLN A 128 -5.97 11.98 14.46
CA GLN A 128 -4.99 11.09 15.03
C GLN A 128 -4.19 11.81 16.10
N ASP A 129 -3.85 11.05 17.13
CA ASP A 129 -3.09 11.50 18.27
C ASP A 129 -1.70 10.86 18.22
N THR A 130 -0.70 11.64 17.81
CA THR A 130 0.67 11.17 17.64
C THR A 130 1.29 10.67 18.96
N ARG A 131 0.71 10.97 20.13
CA ARG A 131 1.15 10.41 21.41
C ARG A 131 0.97 8.88 21.46
N TYR A 132 -0.09 8.33 20.87
CA TYR A 132 -0.25 6.88 20.73
C TYR A 132 0.69 6.29 19.68
N PHE A 133 1.01 7.03 18.62
CA PHE A 133 2.04 6.61 17.65
C PHE A 133 3.42 6.53 18.31
N ALA A 134 3.79 7.50 19.14
CA ALA A 134 5.04 7.49 19.91
C ALA A 134 5.14 6.28 20.88
N VAL A 135 4.05 5.90 21.55
CA VAL A 135 4.00 4.66 22.33
C VAL A 135 4.20 3.42 21.45
N HIS A 136 3.56 3.38 20.29
CA HIS A 136 3.65 2.25 19.37
C HIS A 136 5.05 2.10 18.76
N SER A 137 5.65 3.20 18.31
CA SER A 137 6.99 3.25 17.71
C SER A 137 8.13 3.23 18.73
N LYS A 138 7.82 3.49 20.01
CA LYS A 138 8.80 3.64 21.10
C LYS A 138 9.81 4.77 20.85
N ILE A 139 9.35 5.86 20.22
CA ILE A 139 10.17 7.05 19.95
C ILE A 139 9.78 8.15 20.96
N PRO A 140 10.74 8.77 21.67
CA PRO A 140 10.45 9.85 22.61
C PRO A 140 9.73 11.03 21.95
N LEU A 141 8.79 11.65 22.67
CA LEU A 141 7.94 12.73 22.15
C LEU A 141 7.93 13.97 23.04
N LEU A 142 8.18 15.12 22.42
CA LEU A 142 7.97 16.46 22.97
C LEU A 142 6.67 17.06 22.38
N ASP A 143 5.87 17.74 23.21
CA ASP A 143 4.54 18.26 22.84
C ASP A 143 4.47 19.78 23.07
N ALA A 144 4.72 20.56 22.02
CA ALA A 144 4.79 22.02 22.12
C ALA A 144 3.38 22.64 22.18
N GLY A 145 3.15 23.55 23.13
CA GLY A 145 1.86 24.21 23.31
C GLY A 145 1.78 25.64 22.76
N ASN A 146 2.90 26.22 22.31
CA ASN A 146 2.95 27.54 21.70
C ASN A 146 4.23 27.69 20.82
N PRO A 147 4.35 28.74 19.97
CA PRO A 147 5.51 28.92 19.10
C PRO A 147 6.86 29.14 19.80
N GLN A 148 6.92 29.70 21.02
CA GLN A 148 8.20 29.81 21.74
C GLN A 148 8.72 28.42 22.11
N GLU A 149 7.84 27.57 22.65
CA GLU A 149 8.19 26.19 22.95
C GLU A 149 8.52 25.39 21.71
N ALA A 150 7.85 25.62 20.58
CA ALA A 150 8.16 24.95 19.32
C ALA A 150 9.62 25.21 18.87
N LEU A 151 10.15 26.41 19.08
CA LEU A 151 11.56 26.73 18.87
C LEU A 151 12.46 26.03 19.88
N ASP A 152 12.21 26.21 21.18
CA ASP A 152 13.10 25.71 22.23
C ASP A 152 13.14 24.18 22.28
N MET A 153 11.99 23.50 22.07
CA MET A 153 11.90 22.04 21.95
C MET A 153 12.55 21.54 20.66
N ALA A 154 12.41 22.22 19.52
CA ALA A 154 13.08 21.82 18.28
C ALA A 154 14.62 21.89 18.41
N ARG A 155 15.15 22.89 19.13
CA ARG A 155 16.58 23.00 19.41
C ARG A 155 17.06 21.89 20.33
N GLU A 156 16.39 21.69 21.47
CA GLU A 156 16.79 20.71 22.49
C GLU A 156 16.59 19.25 22.04
N ALA A 157 15.60 19.00 21.18
CA ALA A 157 15.34 17.67 20.61
C ALA A 157 16.56 17.09 19.87
N TYR A 158 17.44 17.92 19.29
CA TYR A 158 18.69 17.44 18.69
C TYR A 158 19.68 16.92 19.75
N GLU A 159 19.84 17.62 20.88
CA GLU A 159 20.73 17.21 21.96
C GLU A 159 20.20 15.92 22.63
N ILE A 160 18.89 15.83 22.86
CA ILE A 160 18.21 14.63 23.37
C ILE A 160 18.36 13.46 22.38
N SER A 161 18.16 13.72 21.08
CA SER A 161 18.29 12.74 20.00
C SER A 161 19.68 12.12 19.96
N GLU A 162 20.72 12.94 20.13
CA GLU A 162 22.12 12.52 20.07
C GLU A 162 22.57 11.78 21.33
N LYS A 163 22.13 12.26 22.50
CA LYS A 163 22.37 11.57 23.77
C LYS A 163 21.77 10.16 23.77
N LEU A 164 20.51 10.03 23.33
CA LEU A 164 19.82 8.73 23.26
C LEU A 164 20.19 7.90 22.01
N ARG A 165 20.82 8.53 21.01
CA ARG A 165 20.99 7.98 19.65
C ARG A 165 19.66 7.45 19.08
N LEU A 166 18.60 8.24 19.19
CA LEU A 166 17.24 7.95 18.70
C LEU A 166 16.66 9.18 18.01
N PRO A 167 15.77 9.03 17.01
CA PRO A 167 14.95 10.16 16.57
C PRO A 167 14.11 10.70 17.74
N ILE A 168 13.66 11.95 17.65
CA ILE A 168 12.70 12.54 18.58
C ILE A 168 11.49 13.04 17.80
N ILE A 169 10.28 12.69 18.23
CA ILE A 169 9.06 13.27 17.67
C ILE A 169 8.82 14.62 18.34
N LEU A 170 8.70 15.68 17.53
CA LEU A 170 8.21 16.97 17.98
C LEU A 170 6.77 17.14 17.49
N ARG A 171 5.83 17.10 18.42
CA ARG A 171 4.40 17.24 18.14
C ARG A 171 3.98 18.71 18.21
N LEU A 172 3.26 19.14 17.18
CA LEU A 172 2.45 20.37 17.17
C LEU A 172 0.97 19.99 16.96
N THR A 173 0.03 20.84 17.38
CA THR A 173 -1.35 20.81 16.86
C THR A 173 -1.59 22.01 15.94
N THR A 174 -2.60 21.98 15.06
CA THR A 174 -2.89 23.03 14.07
C THR A 174 -2.84 24.46 14.62
N ARG A 175 -3.29 24.67 15.87
CA ARG A 175 -3.26 25.99 16.54
C ARG A 175 -1.87 26.43 16.98
N VAL A 176 -0.99 25.49 17.30
CA VAL A 176 0.41 25.76 17.63
C VAL A 176 1.20 26.04 16.35
N ALA A 177 1.06 25.18 15.34
CA ALA A 177 1.72 25.31 14.04
C ALA A 177 1.42 26.65 13.35
N HIS A 178 0.14 26.98 13.14
CA HIS A 178 -0.27 28.21 12.46
C HIS A 178 -0.39 29.44 13.38
N GLY A 179 -0.50 29.25 14.71
CA GLY A 179 -0.64 30.35 15.66
C GLY A 179 0.63 31.21 15.72
N LYS A 180 0.49 32.53 15.68
CA LYS A 180 1.64 33.47 15.70
C LYS A 180 1.88 34.02 17.10
N ALA A 181 3.13 34.04 17.52
CA ALA A 181 3.56 34.63 18.79
C ALA A 181 4.85 35.44 18.63
N LYS A 182 5.12 36.31 19.62
CA LYS A 182 6.39 37.01 19.76
C LYS A 182 7.42 36.04 20.36
N VAL A 183 8.26 35.47 19.51
CA VAL A 183 9.27 34.46 19.86
C VAL A 183 10.62 35.13 20.09
N LYS A 184 11.28 34.78 21.20
CA LYS A 184 12.64 35.18 21.57
C LYS A 184 13.64 34.28 20.85
N LEU A 185 14.60 34.89 20.17
CA LEU A 185 15.62 34.20 19.39
C LEU A 185 16.83 33.83 20.26
N GLY A 186 17.35 32.61 20.09
CA GLY A 186 18.58 32.13 20.72
C GLY A 186 19.83 32.33 19.85
N ASN A 187 20.96 31.81 20.35
CA ASN A 187 22.23 31.76 19.61
C ASN A 187 22.13 30.75 18.47
N MET A 188 22.58 31.12 17.26
CA MET A 188 22.86 30.11 16.23
C MET A 188 24.14 29.37 16.60
N GLN A 189 24.03 28.08 16.93
CA GLN A 189 25.21 27.24 17.05
C GLN A 189 25.90 27.11 15.67
N LYS A 190 27.23 26.99 15.67
CA LYS A 190 28.02 26.63 14.50
C LYS A 190 28.75 25.32 14.78
N ILE A 191 28.01 24.21 14.71
CA ILE A 191 28.60 22.88 14.85
C ILE A 191 29.05 22.39 13.46
N GLU A 192 30.36 22.37 13.24
CA GLU A 192 30.92 21.67 12.09
C GLU A 192 30.93 20.16 12.38
N ARG A 193 30.24 19.39 11.51
CA ARG A 193 30.24 17.94 11.56
C ARG A 193 30.74 17.38 10.24
N LYS A 194 31.64 16.41 10.34
CA LYS A 194 32.08 15.60 9.21
C LYS A 194 31.10 14.44 9.04
N ALA A 195 30.54 14.29 7.84
CA ALA A 195 29.65 13.19 7.53
C ALA A 195 30.48 11.89 7.40
N GLU A 196 30.27 10.94 8.30
CA GLU A 196 30.95 9.63 8.31
C GLU A 196 29.93 8.53 8.62
N PHE A 197 29.92 7.47 7.82
CA PHE A 197 29.00 6.34 7.98
C PHE A 197 29.73 5.11 8.54
N ASP A 198 29.30 4.66 9.72
CA ASP A 198 29.72 3.39 10.30
C ASP A 198 29.21 2.22 9.43
N LYS A 199 30.11 1.33 9.02
CA LYS A 199 29.80 0.21 8.14
C LYS A 199 29.40 -1.07 8.90
N ASP A 200 29.24 -1.03 10.23
CA ASP A 200 28.72 -2.16 10.99
C ASP A 200 27.24 -2.44 10.65
N GLY A 201 27.03 -3.33 9.69
CA GLY A 201 25.70 -3.85 9.34
C GLY A 201 24.97 -4.53 10.50
N SER A 202 25.66 -4.90 11.59
CA SER A 202 25.03 -5.45 12.79
C SER A 202 24.16 -4.41 13.52
N LYS A 203 24.51 -3.12 13.41
CA LYS A 203 23.71 -1.99 13.91
C LYS A 203 22.58 -1.60 12.97
N TRP A 204 22.85 -1.59 11.66
CA TRP A 204 21.97 -0.95 10.68
C TRP A 204 21.00 -1.90 9.96
N VAL A 205 21.29 -3.19 9.88
CA VAL A 205 20.46 -4.17 9.15
C VAL A 205 19.58 -4.96 10.14
N MET A 206 18.27 -4.70 10.13
CA MET A 206 17.30 -5.32 11.05
C MET A 206 16.86 -6.75 10.65
N ILE A 207 17.82 -7.64 10.39
CA ILE A 207 17.54 -9.09 10.41
C ILE A 207 17.13 -9.53 11.83
N PRO A 208 16.35 -10.63 12.01
CA PRO A 208 15.77 -10.98 13.32
C PRO A 208 16.76 -11.03 14.50
N SER A 209 17.97 -11.56 14.30
CA SER A 209 19.02 -11.60 15.32
C SER A 209 19.48 -10.20 15.75
N ASN A 210 19.65 -9.29 14.80
CA ASN A 210 20.01 -7.89 15.07
C ASN A 210 18.82 -7.15 15.69
N ALA A 211 17.61 -7.33 15.16
CA ALA A 211 16.40 -6.67 15.65
C ALA A 211 16.11 -7.01 17.12
N ILE A 212 16.20 -8.29 17.52
CA ILE A 212 16.03 -8.72 18.93
C ILE A 212 17.09 -8.07 19.84
N ARG A 213 18.34 -7.94 19.36
CA ARG A 213 19.42 -7.29 20.11
C ARG A 213 19.20 -5.78 20.23
N GLN A 214 18.87 -5.11 19.12
CA GLN A 214 18.61 -3.67 19.08
C GLN A 214 17.36 -3.29 19.86
N HIS A 215 16.34 -4.14 19.91
CA HIS A 215 15.18 -3.95 20.77
C HIS A 215 15.60 -3.88 22.25
N ARG A 216 16.48 -4.78 22.71
CA ARG A 216 17.04 -4.70 24.08
C ARG A 216 17.88 -3.44 24.33
N VAL A 217 18.48 -2.85 23.29
CA VAL A 217 19.17 -1.56 23.37
C VAL A 217 18.16 -0.41 23.47
N LEU A 218 17.09 -0.44 22.66
CA LEU A 218 15.98 0.50 22.71
C LEU A 218 15.31 0.53 24.08
N GLU A 219 15.00 -0.63 24.69
CA GLU A 219 14.43 -0.69 26.04
C GLU A 219 15.34 0.00 27.09
N LYS A 220 16.67 -0.14 26.98
CA LYS A 220 17.61 0.58 27.87
C LYS A 220 17.60 2.09 27.61
N LYS A 221 17.58 2.51 26.34
CA LYS A 221 17.46 3.93 25.96
C LYS A 221 16.16 4.54 26.44
N LEU A 222 15.05 3.79 26.47
CA LEU A 222 13.77 4.27 27.03
C LEU A 222 13.83 4.50 28.55
N VAL A 223 14.62 3.71 29.30
CA VAL A 223 14.85 3.97 30.73
C VAL A 223 15.62 5.27 30.93
N GLU A 224 16.64 5.56 30.11
CA GLU A 224 17.35 6.84 30.13
C GLU A 224 16.45 8.01 29.67
N ALA A 225 15.66 7.81 28.61
CA ALA A 225 14.69 8.78 28.12
C ALA A 225 13.63 9.11 29.19
N LYS A 226 13.22 8.14 30.01
CA LYS A 226 12.35 8.40 31.17
C LYS A 226 13.05 9.32 32.18
N GLN A 227 14.32 9.08 32.52
CA GLN A 227 15.06 9.96 33.44
C GLN A 227 15.20 11.39 32.90
N LEU A 228 15.37 11.55 31.58
CA LEU A 228 15.31 12.86 30.93
C LEU A 228 13.91 13.49 31.02
N ALA A 229 12.85 12.70 30.82
CA ALA A 229 11.48 13.18 30.92
C ALA A 229 11.12 13.65 32.34
N GLU A 230 11.49 12.92 33.40
CA GLU A 230 11.23 13.34 34.79
C GLU A 230 11.89 14.70 35.15
N ASN A 231 13.06 15.00 34.57
CA ASN A 231 13.87 16.19 34.88
C ASN A 231 13.81 17.28 33.79
N SER A 232 12.91 17.14 32.81
CA SER A 232 12.85 18.02 31.64
C SER A 232 12.46 19.45 32.02
N CYS A 233 13.23 20.44 31.55
CA CYS A 233 12.90 21.87 31.70
C CYS A 233 11.64 22.30 30.93
N PHE A 234 11.12 21.43 30.05
CA PHE A 234 9.83 21.63 29.37
C PHE A 234 8.63 21.20 30.21
N ASN A 235 8.85 20.51 31.33
CA ASN A 235 7.81 20.29 32.31
C ASN A 235 7.75 21.50 33.24
N PHE A 236 6.55 22.01 33.50
CA PHE A 236 6.35 23.21 34.30
C PHE A 236 5.38 22.90 35.45
N ALA A 237 5.86 23.02 36.69
CA ALA A 237 5.06 22.85 37.89
C ALA A 237 4.96 24.19 38.64
N GLU A 238 3.74 24.70 38.80
CA GLU A 238 3.41 25.91 39.56
C GLU A 238 2.59 25.51 40.78
N ASP A 239 3.18 25.65 41.96
CA ASP A 239 2.54 25.31 43.23
C ASP A 239 2.03 26.59 43.90
N ASN A 240 0.73 26.83 43.76
CA ASN A 240 0.05 28.00 44.33
C ASN A 240 -0.61 27.69 45.69
N GLY A 241 -0.30 26.54 46.30
CA GLY A 241 -0.90 26.12 47.57
C GLY A 241 -2.41 25.81 47.47
N SER A 242 -2.91 25.50 46.28
CA SER A 242 -4.32 25.18 46.04
C SER A 242 -4.63 23.71 46.30
N ASP A 243 -5.81 23.43 46.84
CA ASP A 243 -6.35 22.07 46.98
C ASP A 243 -6.64 21.39 45.61
N ILE A 244 -6.67 22.16 44.52
CA ILE A 244 -6.97 21.67 43.16
C ILE A 244 -5.76 21.86 42.25
N GLY A 245 -5.27 20.76 41.69
CA GLY A 245 -4.22 20.72 40.66
C GLY A 245 -4.80 20.48 39.27
N ILE A 246 -4.30 21.19 38.26
CA ILE A 246 -4.68 21.01 36.85
C ILE A 246 -3.48 20.52 36.05
N VAL A 247 -3.64 19.40 35.36
CA VAL A 247 -2.60 18.72 34.57
C VAL A 247 -2.95 18.77 33.09
N GLY A 248 -1.96 19.01 32.22
CA GLY A 248 -2.15 18.89 30.76
C GLY A 248 -0.84 18.94 29.97
N SER A 249 -0.94 18.77 28.65
CA SER A 249 0.14 18.99 27.69
C SER A 249 -0.31 19.91 26.55
N GLY A 250 0.63 20.30 25.68
CA GLY A 250 0.35 21.07 24.47
C GLY A 250 -0.49 22.34 24.70
N VAL A 251 -1.46 22.59 23.82
CA VAL A 251 -2.35 23.75 23.87
C VAL A 251 -3.50 23.60 24.88
N GLY A 252 -3.93 22.37 25.21
CA GLY A 252 -5.01 22.11 26.17
C GLY A 252 -4.73 22.73 27.55
N PHE A 253 -3.48 22.67 28.00
CA PHE A 253 -2.99 23.35 29.20
C PHE A 253 -3.22 24.88 29.15
N TYR A 254 -2.95 25.51 28.01
CA TYR A 254 -3.14 26.96 27.85
C TYR A 254 -4.61 27.35 27.73
N TYR A 255 -5.46 26.51 27.12
CA TYR A 255 -6.90 26.73 27.14
C TYR A 255 -7.45 26.71 28.57
N ALA A 256 -7.04 25.75 29.41
CA ALA A 256 -7.42 25.73 30.82
C ALA A 256 -6.98 27.01 31.57
N ARG A 257 -5.73 27.47 31.37
CA ARG A 257 -5.22 28.73 31.94
C ARG A 257 -5.88 30.00 31.38
N SER A 258 -6.52 29.93 30.22
CA SER A 258 -7.27 31.06 29.64
C SER A 258 -8.70 31.18 30.16
N VAL A 259 -9.25 30.07 30.69
CA VAL A 259 -10.62 29.97 31.22
C VAL A 259 -10.66 30.18 32.74
N LEU A 260 -9.61 29.77 33.44
CA LEU A 260 -9.52 29.78 34.91
C LEU A 260 -8.51 30.82 35.42
N ASP A 261 -8.80 31.38 36.60
CA ASP A 261 -7.88 32.28 37.31
C ASP A 261 -6.62 31.52 37.75
N THR A 262 -5.50 31.80 37.08
CA THR A 262 -4.24 31.05 37.26
C THR A 262 -3.73 31.05 38.70
N LYS A 263 -4.08 32.05 39.52
CA LYS A 263 -3.63 32.14 40.92
C LYS A 263 -4.40 31.24 41.88
N LYS A 264 -5.56 30.68 41.48
CA LYS A 264 -6.43 29.87 42.34
C LYS A 264 -6.18 28.37 42.27
N PHE A 265 -5.34 27.92 41.33
CA PHE A 265 -5.07 26.52 41.06
C PHE A 265 -3.56 26.29 41.02
N SER A 266 -3.13 25.09 41.40
CA SER A 266 -1.77 24.62 41.11
C SER A 266 -1.75 23.98 39.71
N TRP A 267 -0.65 24.12 38.97
CA TRP A 267 -0.59 23.74 37.56
C TRP A 267 0.58 22.80 37.29
N LEU A 268 0.34 21.73 36.52
CA LEU A 268 1.39 20.88 35.97
C LEU A 268 1.25 20.77 34.45
N LYS A 269 2.25 21.25 33.73
CA LYS A 269 2.40 20.99 32.30
C LYS A 269 3.43 19.89 32.07
N LEU A 270 3.07 18.91 31.24
CA LEU A 270 4.00 17.93 30.69
C LEU A 270 4.41 18.37 29.29
N GLY A 271 5.69 18.71 29.10
CA GLY A 271 6.28 19.04 27.80
C GLY A 271 7.05 17.86 27.19
N PHE A 272 7.61 16.99 28.02
CA PHE A 272 8.16 15.68 27.62
C PHE A 272 7.13 14.61 27.99
N VAL A 273 6.38 14.12 27.00
CA VAL A 273 5.11 13.39 27.22
C VAL A 273 5.26 11.87 27.13
N TYR A 274 6.21 11.39 26.31
CA TYR A 274 6.59 9.98 26.24
C TYR A 274 8.13 9.84 26.21
N PRO A 275 8.77 9.05 27.10
CA PRO A 275 8.16 8.26 28.19
C PRO A 275 7.47 9.12 29.26
N PHE A 276 6.42 8.59 29.88
CA PHE A 276 5.58 9.35 30.82
C PHE A 276 6.32 9.64 32.15
N PRO A 277 6.46 10.92 32.56
CA PRO A 277 7.16 11.32 33.79
C PRO A 277 6.29 11.02 35.01
N SER A 278 6.40 9.79 35.50
CA SER A 278 5.51 9.19 36.48
C SER A 278 5.79 9.69 37.89
N ASP A 279 7.04 10.03 38.19
CA ASP A 279 7.48 10.35 39.54
C ASP A 279 7.29 11.86 39.80
N LEU A 280 7.55 12.71 38.81
CA LEU A 280 7.13 14.13 38.80
C LEU A 280 5.62 14.28 39.05
N VAL A 281 4.79 13.50 38.35
CA VAL A 281 3.33 13.56 38.50
C VAL A 281 2.89 13.13 39.90
N LYS A 282 3.50 12.11 40.51
CA LYS A 282 3.22 11.72 41.91
C LYS A 282 3.60 12.83 42.90
N THR A 283 4.76 13.46 42.72
CA THR A 283 5.21 14.56 43.59
C THR A 283 4.31 15.78 43.51
N PHE A 284 3.76 16.08 42.33
CA PHE A 284 2.73 17.11 42.18
C PHE A 284 1.40 16.67 42.81
N ALA A 285 0.96 15.44 42.56
CA ALA A 285 -0.28 14.88 43.09
C ALA A 285 -0.33 14.88 44.62
N SER A 286 0.79 14.60 45.31
CA SER A 286 0.85 14.58 46.78
C SER A 286 0.62 15.95 47.45
N LYS A 287 0.58 17.04 46.68
CA LYS A 287 0.41 18.42 47.17
C LYS A 287 -1.02 18.93 47.05
N VAL A 288 -1.89 18.25 46.29
CA VAL A 288 -3.25 18.67 45.98
C VAL A 288 -4.25 17.59 46.42
N LYS A 289 -5.49 17.96 46.73
CA LYS A 289 -6.54 17.02 47.13
C LYS A 289 -7.35 16.50 45.93
N LYS A 290 -7.28 17.18 44.79
CA LYS A 290 -8.02 16.84 43.57
C LYS A 290 -7.21 17.21 42.33
N LEU A 291 -7.15 16.29 41.37
CA LEU A 291 -6.54 16.51 40.07
C LEU A 291 -7.60 16.61 38.97
N ILE A 292 -7.43 17.55 38.06
CA ILE A 292 -8.22 17.70 36.84
C ILE A 292 -7.27 17.60 35.65
N VAL A 293 -7.56 16.73 34.69
CA VAL A 293 -6.73 16.55 33.49
C VAL A 293 -7.42 17.21 32.29
N ILE A 294 -6.65 17.97 31.51
CA ILE A 294 -7.11 18.62 30.28
C ILE A 294 -6.13 18.31 29.14
N GLU A 295 -6.59 17.50 28.19
CA GLU A 295 -5.82 17.11 27.01
C GLU A 295 -6.67 17.07 25.73
N GLU A 296 -6.06 17.34 24.57
CA GLU A 296 -6.71 17.21 23.27
C GLU A 296 -6.80 15.76 22.81
N LEU A 297 -7.73 15.46 21.90
CA LEU A 297 -7.93 14.11 21.34
C LEU A 297 -8.16 13.07 22.45
N ARG A 298 -7.36 12.01 22.53
CA ARG A 298 -7.62 10.83 23.37
C ARG A 298 -7.06 10.98 24.81
N PRO A 299 -7.57 10.21 25.79
CA PRO A 299 -7.24 10.33 27.22
C PRO A 299 -5.85 9.75 27.58
N TYR A 300 -4.78 10.16 26.89
CA TYR A 300 -3.42 9.62 27.09
C TYR A 300 -2.86 9.92 28.50
N ILE A 301 -2.94 11.17 28.96
CA ILE A 301 -2.45 11.56 30.29
C ILE A 301 -3.35 10.94 31.36
N GLU A 302 -4.66 10.96 31.16
CA GLU A 302 -5.64 10.33 32.05
C GLU A 302 -5.35 8.83 32.27
N GLU A 303 -5.22 8.04 31.19
CA GLU A 303 -4.88 6.62 31.23
C GLU A 303 -3.57 6.36 32.00
N HIS A 304 -2.56 7.23 31.83
CA HIS A 304 -1.28 7.08 32.53
C HIS A 304 -1.37 7.44 34.02
N ILE A 305 -2.13 8.47 34.40
CA ILE A 305 -2.32 8.84 35.82
C ILE A 305 -3.18 7.79 36.55
N GLN A 306 -4.23 7.27 35.92
CA GLN A 306 -5.04 6.18 36.47
C GLN A 306 -4.21 4.91 36.76
N ARG A 307 -3.23 4.58 35.90
CA ARG A 307 -2.27 3.47 36.16
C ARG A 307 -1.38 3.71 37.38
N LEU A 308 -1.19 4.95 37.82
CA LEU A 308 -0.50 5.29 39.08
C LEU A 308 -1.40 5.18 40.31
N LYS A 309 -2.69 4.84 40.15
CA LYS A 309 -3.71 4.77 41.21
C LYS A 309 -3.95 6.11 41.91
N LEU A 310 -4.01 7.19 41.12
CA LEU A 310 -4.35 8.53 41.58
C LEU A 310 -5.75 8.91 41.08
N ASP A 311 -6.56 9.49 41.97
CA ASP A 311 -7.91 9.96 41.63
C ASP A 311 -7.85 11.23 40.78
N ILE A 312 -8.55 11.23 39.64
CA ILE A 312 -8.61 12.34 38.68
C ILE A 312 -10.04 12.63 38.26
N ILE A 313 -10.27 13.84 37.75
CA ILE A 313 -11.42 14.21 36.93
C ILE A 313 -10.91 14.38 35.51
N GLY A 314 -11.37 13.52 34.59
CA GLY A 314 -10.91 13.46 33.20
C GLY A 314 -11.99 13.82 32.18
N LYS A 315 -11.76 13.48 30.91
CA LYS A 315 -12.66 13.69 29.77
C LYS A 315 -14.04 13.11 30.03
N SER A 316 -14.16 11.94 30.65
CA SER A 316 -15.44 11.31 31.00
C SER A 316 -16.30 12.19 31.91
N GLU A 317 -15.75 12.64 33.03
CA GLU A 317 -16.44 13.43 34.06
C GLU A 317 -16.70 14.87 33.60
N LEU A 318 -15.73 15.46 32.89
CA LEU A 318 -15.90 16.76 32.24
C LEU A 318 -16.82 16.65 31.01
N GLY A 319 -17.09 15.45 30.50
CA GLY A 319 -17.68 15.18 29.18
C GLY A 319 -17.07 16.06 28.09
N LEU A 320 -15.74 16.06 28.01
CA LEU A 320 -14.98 16.53 26.87
C LEU A 320 -14.81 15.35 25.91
N GLU A 321 -15.01 15.59 24.62
CA GLU A 321 -14.92 14.54 23.60
C GLU A 321 -13.47 14.04 23.41
N GLU A 322 -13.34 12.79 22.94
CA GLU A 322 -12.07 12.23 22.47
C GLU A 322 -11.71 12.64 21.02
N ILE A 323 -12.60 13.42 20.41
CA ILE A 323 -12.55 13.90 19.02
C ILE A 323 -12.71 15.42 18.98
N GLY A 324 -12.26 16.01 17.88
CA GLY A 324 -12.26 17.45 17.66
C GLY A 324 -11.20 18.21 18.44
N GLU A 325 -11.00 19.46 18.02
CA GLU A 325 -10.19 20.46 18.71
C GLU A 325 -10.86 20.84 20.04
N LEU A 326 -10.04 21.04 21.09
CA LEU A 326 -10.50 21.74 22.28
C LEU A 326 -10.58 23.24 21.99
N THR A 327 -11.56 23.90 22.58
CA THR A 327 -11.63 25.37 22.61
C THR A 327 -11.75 25.85 24.05
N PRO A 328 -11.42 27.12 24.36
CA PRO A 328 -11.73 27.70 25.66
C PRO A 328 -13.20 27.55 26.04
N ASP A 329 -14.12 27.52 25.07
CA ASP A 329 -15.55 27.34 25.33
C ASP A 329 -15.90 25.90 25.67
N LYS A 330 -15.38 24.89 24.94
CA LYS A 330 -15.52 23.46 25.31
C LYS A 330 -14.92 23.17 26.69
N VAL A 331 -13.72 23.70 26.97
CA VAL A 331 -13.05 23.57 28.27
C VAL A 331 -13.87 24.25 29.36
N ARG A 332 -14.44 25.43 29.11
CA ARG A 332 -15.38 26.11 30.02
C ARG A 332 -16.66 25.30 30.23
N GLU A 333 -17.23 24.67 29.20
CA GLU A 333 -18.40 23.82 29.38
C GLU A 333 -18.06 22.57 30.22
N GLY A 334 -16.94 21.90 29.94
CA GLY A 334 -16.56 20.71 30.69
C GLY A 334 -16.28 20.98 32.16
N LEU A 335 -15.54 22.05 32.46
CA LEU A 335 -15.27 22.52 33.81
C LEU A 335 -16.54 22.97 34.56
N SER A 336 -17.67 23.20 33.88
CA SER A 336 -18.88 23.66 34.55
C SER A 336 -19.50 22.58 35.42
N LYS A 337 -19.30 21.31 35.03
CA LYS A 337 -19.73 20.13 35.77
C LYS A 337 -19.01 19.96 37.10
N THR A 338 -17.87 20.65 37.28
CA THR A 338 -17.12 20.71 38.55
C THR A 338 -17.41 21.97 39.37
N ASN A 339 -18.42 22.75 38.98
CA ASN A 339 -18.77 24.08 39.52
C ASN A 339 -17.66 25.14 39.39
N LEU A 340 -16.71 24.95 38.48
CA LEU A 340 -15.66 25.94 38.21
C LEU A 340 -16.11 27.01 37.17
N THR A 341 -17.17 26.72 36.40
CA THR A 341 -17.69 27.52 35.25
C THR A 341 -19.19 27.18 34.95
N THR A 342 -19.76 27.55 33.79
CA THR A 342 -21.19 27.32 33.40
C THR A 342 -21.39 26.59 32.04
N LYS A 343 -22.54 25.95 31.80
CA LYS A 343 -22.77 24.87 30.77
C LYS A 343 -23.70 25.26 29.57
N GLN A 344 -23.66 24.49 28.47
CA GLN A 344 -24.59 24.45 27.31
C GLN A 344 -25.19 23.03 27.08
N GLU A 345 -26.05 22.79 26.06
CA GLU A 345 -26.86 21.52 25.91
C GLU A 345 -26.91 20.88 24.49
N LYS A 346 -26.92 19.52 24.41
CA LYS A 346 -27.47 18.63 23.32
C LYS A 346 -27.38 17.09 23.62
N SER A 347 -27.98 16.20 22.78
CA SER A 347 -28.19 14.73 23.01
C SER A 347 -28.22 13.82 21.73
N GLN A 348 -28.00 12.47 21.80
CA GLN A 348 -28.14 11.43 20.71
C GLN A 348 -28.09 9.89 21.13
N PRO A 349 -28.30 8.86 20.22
CA PRO A 349 -28.48 7.37 20.48
C PRO A 349 -27.48 6.32 19.77
N ILE A 350 -27.83 5.00 19.55
CA ILE A 350 -26.94 3.74 19.58
C ILE A 350 -26.97 2.73 18.33
N ASP A 351 -26.52 1.42 18.40
CA ASP A 351 -25.77 0.57 17.38
C ASP A 351 -26.13 -1.00 17.19
N LEU A 352 -25.58 -1.77 16.17
CA LEU A 352 -25.86 -3.21 15.75
C LEU A 352 -24.75 -4.00 14.86
N PRO A 353 -24.82 -5.35 14.54
CA PRO A 353 -23.70 -6.26 14.04
C PRO A 353 -23.57 -6.75 12.51
N PRO A 354 -22.51 -7.49 12.03
CA PRO A 354 -21.97 -7.51 10.61
C PRO A 354 -21.97 -8.81 9.70
N ARG A 355 -21.55 -8.73 8.40
CA ARG A 355 -21.37 -9.81 7.36
C ARG A 355 -20.30 -9.51 6.23
N PRO A 356 -19.64 -10.50 5.55
CA PRO A 356 -18.57 -10.27 4.52
C PRO A 356 -18.95 -10.44 2.99
N PRO A 357 -18.11 -10.00 2.01
CA PRO A 357 -18.49 -9.80 0.59
C PRO A 357 -17.88 -10.76 -0.48
N ALA A 358 -18.47 -10.81 -1.69
CA ALA A 358 -18.01 -11.61 -2.85
C ALA A 358 -18.36 -11.01 -4.24
N LEU A 359 -17.74 -11.51 -5.33
CA LEU A 359 -18.01 -11.06 -6.72
C LEU A 359 -19.35 -11.57 -7.28
N CYS A 360 -20.19 -10.64 -7.74
CA CYS A 360 -21.50 -10.95 -8.33
C CYS A 360 -21.45 -11.90 -9.55
N PRO A 361 -22.54 -12.65 -9.83
CA PRO A 361 -22.73 -13.37 -11.09
C PRO A 361 -22.56 -12.45 -12.31
N GLY A 362 -21.86 -12.94 -13.33
CA GLY A 362 -21.59 -12.20 -14.56
C GLY A 362 -20.68 -10.96 -14.43
N CYS A 363 -20.02 -10.70 -13.30
CA CYS A 363 -19.13 -9.55 -13.17
C CYS A 363 -18.05 -9.51 -14.27
N THR A 364 -17.90 -8.38 -14.96
CA THR A 364 -17.00 -8.17 -16.10
C THR A 364 -15.52 -8.40 -15.76
N HIS A 365 -15.09 -8.03 -14.55
CA HIS A 365 -13.73 -8.27 -14.06
C HIS A 365 -13.31 -9.74 -14.09
N ARG A 366 -14.27 -10.67 -13.88
CA ARG A 366 -14.04 -12.12 -13.86
C ARG A 366 -13.57 -12.65 -15.23
N ALA A 367 -14.19 -12.16 -16.30
CA ALA A 367 -13.88 -12.59 -17.66
C ALA A 367 -12.49 -12.09 -18.09
N PHE A 368 -12.14 -10.85 -17.71
CA PHE A 368 -10.80 -10.31 -17.91
C PHE A 368 -9.72 -11.12 -17.16
N TYR A 369 -9.91 -11.39 -15.86
CA TYR A 369 -8.95 -12.17 -15.07
C TYR A 369 -8.75 -13.59 -15.62
N TYR A 370 -9.83 -14.24 -16.07
CA TYR A 370 -9.74 -15.52 -16.76
C TYR A 370 -8.92 -15.43 -18.06
N ALA A 371 -9.10 -14.36 -18.86
CA ALA A 371 -8.30 -14.14 -20.07
C ALA A 371 -6.82 -13.86 -19.78
N LEU A 372 -6.51 -13.08 -18.73
CA LEU A 372 -5.13 -12.76 -18.30
C LEU A 372 -4.38 -14.01 -17.83
N ASN A 373 -5.00 -14.82 -16.98
CA ASN A 373 -4.44 -16.11 -16.52
C ASN A 373 -4.22 -17.13 -17.66
N MET A 374 -4.79 -16.90 -18.85
CA MET A 374 -4.69 -17.81 -20.00
C MET A 374 -3.58 -17.49 -21.00
N VAL A 375 -2.72 -16.49 -20.75
CA VAL A 375 -1.73 -16.07 -21.76
C VAL A 375 -0.48 -16.98 -21.80
N ASN A 376 -0.04 -17.55 -20.67
CA ASN A 376 1.13 -18.43 -20.59
C ASN A 376 0.77 -19.84 -20.08
N GLN A 377 0.33 -20.68 -21.01
CA GLN A 377 -0.19 -22.03 -20.71
C GLN A 377 0.86 -23.14 -20.89
N SER A 378 0.64 -24.26 -20.20
CA SER A 378 1.20 -25.57 -20.53
C SER A 378 0.12 -26.65 -20.48
N VAL A 379 0.30 -27.76 -21.19
CA VAL A 379 -0.58 -28.92 -21.04
C VAL A 379 -0.21 -29.61 -19.72
N ASN A 380 -1.18 -29.75 -18.84
CA ASN A 380 -1.05 -30.45 -17.57
C ASN A 380 -1.81 -31.77 -17.61
N CYS A 381 -1.31 -32.77 -16.89
CA CYS A 381 -1.93 -34.09 -16.80
C CYS A 381 -2.22 -34.40 -15.33
N ASN A 382 -3.48 -34.67 -15.02
CA ASN A 382 -3.86 -35.22 -13.73
C ASN A 382 -3.59 -36.73 -13.72
N SER A 383 -2.60 -37.16 -12.92
CA SER A 383 -2.21 -38.57 -12.81
C SER A 383 -3.32 -39.45 -12.25
N THR A 384 -4.24 -38.95 -11.42
CA THR A 384 -5.35 -39.76 -10.88
C THR A 384 -6.45 -40.07 -11.90
N LYS A 385 -6.43 -39.39 -13.06
CA LYS A 385 -7.35 -39.65 -14.18
C LYS A 385 -6.66 -40.25 -15.40
N CYS A 386 -5.32 -40.30 -15.45
CA CYS A 386 -4.63 -40.74 -16.64
C CYS A 386 -4.56 -42.27 -16.68
N VAL A 387 -5.23 -42.89 -17.65
CA VAL A 387 -5.16 -44.35 -17.91
C VAL A 387 -4.04 -44.74 -18.89
N GLY A 388 -3.12 -43.83 -19.21
CA GLY A 388 -1.95 -44.12 -20.05
C GLY A 388 -2.26 -44.53 -21.51
N CYS A 389 -3.45 -44.24 -22.05
CA CYS A 389 -3.96 -44.78 -23.32
C CYS A 389 -3.23 -44.33 -24.61
N GLY A 390 -2.32 -43.36 -24.57
CA GLY A 390 -1.54 -42.92 -25.74
C GLY A 390 -2.30 -42.09 -26.79
N ILE A 391 -3.63 -41.97 -26.72
CA ILE A 391 -4.48 -41.24 -27.70
C ILE A 391 -4.00 -39.79 -27.90
N CYS A 392 -3.52 -39.15 -26.85
CA CYS A 392 -2.96 -37.79 -26.91
C CYS A 392 -1.67 -37.67 -27.76
N GLU A 393 -0.88 -38.74 -27.85
CA GLU A 393 0.32 -38.80 -28.69
C GLU A 393 -0.06 -38.87 -30.17
N TYR A 394 -1.02 -39.74 -30.52
CA TYR A 394 -1.57 -39.85 -31.87
C TYR A 394 -2.24 -38.55 -32.33
N ALA A 395 -3.07 -37.93 -31.48
CA ALA A 395 -3.68 -36.63 -31.77
C ALA A 395 -2.62 -35.54 -32.04
N CYS A 396 -1.50 -35.58 -31.33
CA CYS A 396 -0.38 -34.67 -31.55
C CYS A 396 0.37 -34.95 -32.86
N SER A 397 0.66 -36.21 -33.20
CA SER A 397 1.35 -36.55 -34.45
C SER A 397 0.50 -36.25 -35.69
N VAL A 398 -0.81 -36.54 -35.63
CA VAL A 398 -1.75 -36.24 -36.73
C VAL A 398 -1.89 -34.74 -36.91
N GLU A 399 -1.96 -33.94 -35.84
CA GLU A 399 -2.05 -32.49 -35.97
C GLU A 399 -0.75 -31.90 -36.54
N LYS A 400 0.42 -32.28 -35.99
CA LYS A 400 1.68 -31.60 -36.28
C LYS A 400 2.43 -32.13 -37.51
N GLU A 401 2.39 -33.43 -37.74
CA GLU A 401 3.17 -34.13 -38.78
C GLU A 401 2.29 -34.76 -39.86
N LYS A 402 0.96 -34.60 -39.75
CA LYS A 402 -0.05 -35.23 -40.62
C LYS A 402 0.13 -36.75 -40.77
N THR A 403 0.69 -37.41 -39.76
CA THR A 403 0.94 -38.86 -39.72
C THR A 403 0.41 -39.49 -38.43
N PHE A 404 -0.06 -40.73 -38.54
CA PHE A 404 -0.54 -41.53 -37.40
C PHE A 404 0.63 -42.31 -36.77
N ASN A 405 1.60 -41.60 -36.20
CA ASN A 405 2.81 -42.20 -35.62
C ASN A 405 3.16 -41.55 -34.27
N PRO A 406 2.99 -42.25 -33.14
CA PRO A 406 3.22 -41.67 -31.82
C PRO A 406 4.71 -41.39 -31.58
N LEU A 407 5.65 -42.00 -32.31
CA LEU A 407 7.07 -41.65 -32.20
C LEU A 407 7.35 -40.21 -32.64
N LYS A 408 6.51 -39.62 -33.50
CA LYS A 408 6.60 -38.22 -33.91
C LYS A 408 5.75 -37.24 -33.08
N SER A 409 5.21 -37.66 -31.94
CA SER A 409 4.48 -36.78 -31.02
C SER A 409 5.41 -35.84 -30.25
N ARG A 410 4.88 -34.67 -29.85
CA ARG A 410 5.51 -33.70 -28.94
C ARG A 410 4.95 -33.78 -27.50
N ILE A 411 4.16 -34.81 -27.23
CA ILE A 411 3.62 -35.18 -25.91
C ILE A 411 3.98 -36.65 -25.69
N ARG A 412 4.44 -37.00 -24.49
CA ARG A 412 4.85 -38.37 -24.14
C ARG A 412 4.02 -38.91 -22.99
N VAL A 413 3.43 -40.09 -23.16
CA VAL A 413 2.80 -40.83 -22.06
C VAL A 413 3.86 -41.69 -21.38
N MET A 414 4.05 -41.48 -20.08
CA MET A 414 4.88 -42.34 -19.24
C MET A 414 3.99 -43.21 -18.36
N ARG A 415 4.30 -44.50 -18.34
CA ARG A 415 3.66 -45.52 -17.49
C ARG A 415 4.72 -45.99 -16.51
N ILE A 416 4.63 -45.60 -15.24
CA ILE A 416 5.63 -45.99 -14.22
C ILE A 416 5.27 -47.35 -13.63
N ASP A 417 3.98 -47.56 -13.35
CA ASP A 417 3.40 -48.83 -12.91
C ASP A 417 1.97 -48.99 -13.46
N GLN A 418 1.21 -49.98 -12.99
CA GLN A 418 -0.16 -50.24 -13.47
C GLN A 418 -1.18 -49.14 -13.10
N ILE A 419 -0.86 -48.27 -12.14
CA ILE A 419 -1.76 -47.27 -11.56
C ILE A 419 -1.25 -45.85 -11.88
N PHE A 420 0.05 -45.61 -11.80
CA PHE A 420 0.65 -44.29 -11.98
C PHE A 420 1.08 -44.03 -13.43
N ASN A 421 0.16 -43.44 -14.20
CA ASN A 421 0.41 -42.97 -15.56
C ASN A 421 0.28 -41.44 -15.62
N PHE A 422 1.04 -40.79 -16.50
CA PHE A 422 0.85 -39.37 -16.81
C PHE A 422 1.44 -38.99 -18.17
N ALA A 423 0.94 -37.90 -18.75
CA ALA A 423 1.46 -37.35 -19.98
C ALA A 423 2.30 -36.09 -19.72
N VAL A 424 3.47 -36.02 -20.35
CA VAL A 424 4.43 -34.92 -20.25
C VAL A 424 4.48 -34.15 -21.56
N THR A 425 4.48 -32.82 -21.45
CA THR A 425 4.79 -31.88 -22.54
C THR A 425 5.82 -30.87 -22.08
N CYS A 426 6.46 -30.17 -23.02
CA CYS A 426 7.31 -29.02 -22.71
C CYS A 426 6.59 -28.04 -21.75
N LYS A 427 7.24 -27.73 -20.64
CA LYS A 427 6.73 -26.82 -19.60
C LYS A 427 7.13 -25.35 -19.81
N ALA A 428 7.75 -25.03 -20.95
CA ALA A 428 8.10 -23.67 -21.35
C ALA A 428 8.91 -22.90 -20.28
N CYS A 429 9.89 -23.58 -19.68
CA CYS A 429 10.66 -23.11 -18.51
C CYS A 429 11.40 -21.80 -18.78
N ILE A 430 11.36 -20.85 -17.85
CA ILE A 430 12.18 -19.63 -17.90
C ILE A 430 13.66 -20.04 -17.95
N ASN A 431 14.43 -19.40 -18.85
CA ASN A 431 15.82 -19.73 -19.14
C ASN A 431 16.02 -21.23 -19.42
N ALA A 432 15.32 -21.75 -20.43
CA ALA A 432 15.22 -23.18 -20.70
C ALA A 432 16.60 -23.87 -20.80
N PRO A 433 16.94 -24.83 -19.92
CA PRO A 433 18.26 -25.49 -19.94
C PRO A 433 18.57 -26.19 -21.26
N CYS A 434 17.55 -26.73 -21.93
CA CYS A 434 17.66 -27.37 -23.24
C CYS A 434 18.01 -26.40 -24.38
N VAL A 435 17.74 -25.09 -24.23
CA VAL A 435 18.18 -24.04 -25.15
C VAL A 435 19.63 -23.66 -24.87
N ALA A 436 19.98 -23.45 -23.60
CA ALA A 436 21.35 -23.14 -23.18
C ALA A 436 22.34 -24.28 -23.47
N ALA A 437 21.89 -25.53 -23.48
CA ALA A 437 22.70 -26.71 -23.80
C ALA A 437 22.85 -26.99 -25.30
N CYS A 438 22.38 -26.11 -26.20
CA CYS A 438 22.49 -26.33 -27.65
C CYS A 438 23.81 -25.73 -28.20
N PRO A 439 24.82 -26.54 -28.57
CA PRO A 439 26.12 -26.04 -29.00
C PRO A 439 26.11 -25.34 -30.37
N GLU A 440 25.07 -25.58 -31.17
CA GLU A 440 24.89 -25.00 -32.52
C GLU A 440 23.92 -23.80 -32.53
N GLU A 441 23.47 -23.34 -31.34
CA GLU A 441 22.44 -22.31 -31.17
C GLU A 441 21.13 -22.56 -31.98
N ALA A 442 20.88 -23.82 -32.33
CA ALA A 442 19.75 -24.23 -33.15
C ALA A 442 18.40 -24.20 -32.41
N LEU A 443 18.39 -24.08 -31.09
CA LEU A 443 17.17 -23.94 -30.30
C LEU A 443 17.02 -22.48 -29.87
N THR A 444 15.87 -21.87 -30.17
CA THR A 444 15.53 -20.51 -29.72
C THR A 444 14.34 -20.56 -28.78
N GLN A 445 14.44 -19.89 -27.63
CA GLN A 445 13.29 -19.67 -26.76
C GLN A 445 12.54 -18.39 -27.11
N SER A 446 11.25 -18.51 -27.37
CA SER A 446 10.33 -17.38 -27.43
C SER A 446 10.25 -16.69 -26.07
N LYS A 447 10.81 -15.48 -25.98
CA LYS A 447 10.61 -14.58 -24.83
C LYS A 447 9.14 -14.21 -24.60
N LYS A 448 8.26 -14.41 -25.60
CA LYS A 448 6.82 -14.07 -25.55
C LYS A 448 5.93 -15.17 -24.95
N THR A 449 6.25 -16.44 -25.20
CA THR A 449 5.35 -17.59 -24.90
C THR A 449 6.04 -18.75 -24.16
N GLY A 450 7.35 -18.61 -23.91
CA GLY A 450 8.24 -19.66 -23.39
C GLY A 450 8.41 -20.88 -24.32
N THR A 451 7.70 -20.92 -25.45
CA THR A 451 7.82 -21.98 -26.47
C THR A 451 9.23 -22.01 -27.05
N ILE A 452 9.75 -23.20 -27.30
CA ILE A 452 11.07 -23.41 -27.89
C ILE A 452 10.87 -23.86 -29.34
N THR A 453 11.53 -23.18 -30.26
CA THR A 453 11.57 -23.54 -31.69
C THR A 453 12.94 -24.09 -32.05
N VAL A 454 12.96 -25.03 -33.00
CA VAL A 454 14.18 -25.69 -33.49
C VAL A 454 14.42 -25.22 -34.92
N ASP A 455 15.59 -24.61 -35.16
CA ASP A 455 16.09 -24.32 -36.50
C ASP A 455 16.60 -25.63 -37.13
N GLU A 456 15.81 -26.15 -38.05
CA GLU A 456 16.09 -27.39 -38.75
C GLU A 456 17.33 -27.36 -39.66
N THR A 457 17.85 -26.18 -40.00
CA THR A 457 19.04 -26.02 -40.84
C THR A 457 20.33 -26.03 -40.02
N LYS A 458 20.27 -25.56 -38.77
CA LYS A 458 21.39 -25.56 -37.82
C LYS A 458 21.48 -26.82 -36.96
N CYS A 459 20.35 -27.49 -36.72
CA CYS A 459 20.31 -28.64 -35.82
C CYS A 459 20.99 -29.89 -36.41
N LYS A 460 22.19 -30.22 -35.92
CA LYS A 460 22.96 -31.42 -36.30
C LYS A 460 22.53 -32.73 -35.60
N GLY A 461 21.40 -32.75 -34.89
CA GLY A 461 20.88 -33.96 -34.22
C GLY A 461 21.68 -34.48 -33.03
N CYS A 462 22.49 -33.64 -32.37
CA CYS A 462 23.36 -34.06 -31.25
C CYS A 462 22.62 -34.40 -29.93
N CYS A 463 21.32 -34.12 -29.82
CA CYS A 463 20.45 -34.47 -28.68
C CYS A 463 20.82 -33.92 -27.28
N TRP A 464 21.81 -33.03 -27.13
CA TRP A 464 22.16 -32.38 -25.84
C TRP A 464 20.96 -31.70 -25.15
N CYS A 465 20.02 -31.17 -25.93
CA CYS A 465 18.79 -30.58 -25.44
C CYS A 465 17.83 -31.59 -24.76
N VAL A 466 17.91 -32.88 -25.09
CA VAL A 466 17.11 -33.96 -24.49
C VAL A 466 17.62 -34.24 -23.08
N GLU A 467 18.93 -34.48 -22.93
CA GLU A 467 19.59 -34.70 -21.63
C GLU A 467 19.43 -33.51 -20.68
N ALA A 468 19.51 -32.28 -21.21
CA ALA A 468 19.28 -31.07 -20.44
C ALA A 468 17.81 -30.88 -19.98
N CYS A 469 16.86 -31.68 -20.48
CA CYS A 469 15.44 -31.55 -20.15
C CYS A 469 15.11 -32.24 -18.81
N ARG A 470 15.16 -31.47 -17.71
CA ARG A 470 14.78 -31.90 -16.35
C ARG A 470 13.40 -32.55 -16.17
N PHE A 471 12.55 -32.53 -17.20
CA PHE A 471 11.20 -33.10 -17.19
C PHE A 471 11.03 -34.28 -18.15
N GLY A 472 12.06 -34.69 -18.91
CA GLY A 472 11.92 -35.73 -19.95
C GLY A 472 10.95 -35.36 -21.08
N ALA A 473 10.76 -34.06 -21.33
CA ALA A 473 9.65 -33.53 -22.12
C ALA A 473 9.94 -33.33 -23.62
N ILE A 474 11.12 -33.76 -24.09
CA ILE A 474 11.59 -33.61 -25.47
C ILE A 474 11.79 -35.01 -26.06
N SER A 475 11.11 -35.29 -27.17
CA SER A 475 11.27 -36.49 -27.98
C SER A 475 12.24 -36.21 -29.14
N VAL A 476 12.64 -37.23 -29.89
CA VAL A 476 13.47 -37.10 -31.10
C VAL A 476 12.74 -37.77 -32.26
N ASP A 477 12.71 -37.14 -33.42
CA ASP A 477 12.16 -37.75 -34.63
C ASP A 477 13.10 -38.87 -35.11
N PRO A 478 12.62 -40.13 -35.27
CA PRO A 478 13.48 -41.27 -35.60
C PRO A 478 14.01 -41.25 -37.05
N SER A 479 13.47 -40.40 -37.92
CA SER A 479 13.92 -40.25 -39.30
C SER A 479 14.92 -39.10 -39.46
N THR A 480 14.67 -37.94 -38.86
CA THR A 480 15.54 -36.76 -39.01
C THR A 480 16.56 -36.58 -37.89
N HIS A 481 16.43 -37.34 -36.79
CA HIS A 481 17.23 -37.20 -35.56
C HIS A 481 17.14 -35.80 -34.92
N LYS A 482 16.09 -35.02 -35.24
CA LYS A 482 15.86 -33.67 -34.70
C LYS A 482 14.92 -33.71 -33.48
N PRO A 483 15.12 -32.83 -32.48
CA PRO A 483 14.29 -32.79 -31.29
C PRO A 483 12.87 -32.26 -31.57
N LEU A 484 11.87 -32.94 -31.00
CA LEU A 484 10.45 -32.62 -31.08
C LEU A 484 10.00 -32.00 -29.75
N ILE A 485 9.63 -30.72 -29.79
CA ILE A 485 9.26 -29.94 -28.59
C ILE A 485 7.83 -29.41 -28.73
N CYS A 486 7.02 -29.51 -27.67
CA CYS A 486 5.64 -29.03 -27.69
C CYS A 486 5.53 -27.52 -27.85
N ASP A 487 4.87 -27.10 -28.93
CA ASP A 487 4.57 -25.70 -29.27
C ASP A 487 3.17 -25.24 -28.84
N LYS A 488 2.41 -26.15 -28.19
CA LYS A 488 1.07 -25.92 -27.65
C LYS A 488 0.00 -25.60 -28.73
N CYS A 489 0.26 -25.93 -29.99
CA CYS A 489 -0.63 -25.68 -31.14
C CYS A 489 -1.19 -24.24 -31.17
N GLY A 490 -0.35 -23.23 -30.89
CA GLY A 490 -0.76 -21.82 -30.88
C GLY A 490 -1.68 -21.40 -29.71
N GLY A 491 -1.92 -22.28 -28.74
CA GLY A 491 -2.81 -22.07 -27.60
C GLY A 491 -4.09 -22.91 -27.60
N ASP A 492 -4.29 -23.79 -28.60
CA ASP A 492 -5.40 -24.76 -28.65
C ASP A 492 -4.87 -26.19 -28.91
N PRO A 493 -4.23 -26.83 -27.93
CA PRO A 493 -3.59 -28.14 -28.10
C PRO A 493 -4.62 -29.26 -28.23
N LYS A 494 -4.72 -29.80 -29.46
CA LYS A 494 -5.70 -30.84 -29.86
C LYS A 494 -5.67 -32.11 -29.02
N CYS A 495 -4.58 -32.42 -28.34
CA CYS A 495 -4.50 -33.54 -27.41
C CYS A 495 -5.45 -33.44 -26.20
N ILE A 496 -5.89 -32.22 -25.81
CA ILE A 496 -6.81 -32.01 -24.69
C ILE A 496 -8.23 -32.52 -24.99
N PRO A 497 -8.96 -32.04 -26.02
CA PRO A 497 -10.32 -32.50 -26.30
C PRO A 497 -10.42 -33.98 -26.69
N THR A 498 -9.32 -34.61 -27.14
CA THR A 498 -9.27 -36.06 -27.45
C THR A 498 -8.92 -36.93 -26.23
N CYS A 499 -8.76 -36.37 -25.04
CA CYS A 499 -8.47 -37.15 -23.83
C CYS A 499 -9.76 -37.75 -23.24
N PRO A 500 -9.98 -39.09 -23.29
CA PRO A 500 -11.26 -39.70 -22.89
C PRO A 500 -11.59 -39.43 -21.42
N GLU A 501 -10.61 -39.62 -20.53
CA GLU A 501 -10.76 -39.41 -19.09
C GLU A 501 -10.76 -37.92 -18.65
N SER A 502 -10.66 -36.99 -19.60
CA SER A 502 -10.44 -35.56 -19.32
C SER A 502 -9.26 -35.32 -18.35
N ALA A 503 -8.23 -36.17 -18.43
CA ALA A 503 -7.02 -36.09 -17.60
C ALA A 503 -6.10 -34.93 -18.01
N LEU A 504 -6.23 -34.43 -19.24
CA LEU A 504 -5.46 -33.30 -19.75
C LEU A 504 -6.21 -31.98 -19.60
N SER A 505 -5.50 -30.94 -19.15
CA SER A 505 -6.05 -29.60 -19.00
C SER A 505 -5.03 -28.52 -19.39
N LEU A 506 -5.53 -27.33 -19.72
CA LEU A 506 -4.73 -26.20 -20.17
C LEU A 506 -4.57 -25.21 -19.02
N THR A 507 -3.59 -25.47 -18.14
CA THR A 507 -3.32 -24.60 -16.99
C THR A 507 -2.36 -23.50 -17.40
N GLY A 508 -2.80 -22.25 -17.28
CA GLY A 508 -1.89 -21.11 -17.14
C GLY A 508 -1.36 -21.01 -15.72
N ARG A 509 -0.26 -20.27 -15.56
CA ARG A 509 0.17 -19.78 -14.24
C ARG A 509 -0.44 -18.39 -14.02
N SER A 510 -0.82 -18.08 -12.79
CA SER A 510 -1.08 -16.71 -12.30
C SER A 510 0.22 -16.03 -11.86
N ASP A 511 1.24 -16.85 -11.62
CA ASP A 511 2.45 -16.56 -10.84
C ASP A 511 3.65 -16.16 -11.73
N ASP A 512 3.44 -16.04 -13.04
CA ASP A 512 4.43 -15.54 -14.01
C ASP A 512 4.20 -14.07 -14.43
N LYS A 513 3.18 -13.41 -13.88
CA LYS A 513 2.84 -11.99 -14.10
C LYS A 513 2.55 -11.32 -12.76
N ILE A 514 3.11 -10.12 -12.60
CA ILE A 514 2.89 -9.27 -11.44
C ILE A 514 1.70 -8.35 -11.76
N VAL A 515 0.68 -8.39 -10.91
CA VAL A 515 -0.57 -7.65 -11.02
C VAL A 515 -0.82 -6.92 -9.70
N THR A 516 -0.42 -5.66 -9.65
CA THR A 516 -0.87 -4.76 -8.58
C THR A 516 -2.34 -4.48 -8.77
N GLY A 517 -3.05 -4.31 -7.66
CA GLY A 517 -4.47 -4.01 -7.61
C GLY A 517 -4.73 -2.77 -6.78
N ASP A 518 -5.99 -2.39 -6.81
CA ASP A 518 -6.49 -1.14 -6.28
C ASP A 518 -7.88 -1.38 -5.67
N ILE A 519 -8.45 -0.43 -4.90
CA ILE A 519 -9.67 -0.68 -4.11
C ILE A 519 -10.93 -0.60 -4.99
N GLY A 520 -11.68 -1.70 -5.09
CA GLY A 520 -12.98 -1.80 -5.75
C GLY A 520 -13.42 -3.25 -6.03
N CYS A 521 -14.47 -3.46 -6.84
CA CYS A 521 -14.98 -4.82 -7.12
C CYS A 521 -13.89 -5.75 -7.69
N TYR A 522 -12.94 -5.19 -8.43
CA TYR A 522 -11.85 -5.92 -9.07
C TYR A 522 -10.79 -6.40 -8.06
N THR A 523 -10.66 -5.80 -6.86
CA THR A 523 -9.76 -6.30 -5.79
C THR A 523 -10.10 -7.75 -5.40
N LEU A 524 -11.39 -8.11 -5.46
CA LEU A 524 -11.89 -9.46 -5.18
C LEU A 524 -11.31 -10.52 -6.15
N GLY A 525 -10.59 -10.10 -7.21
CA GLY A 525 -9.72 -10.95 -8.00
C GLY A 525 -8.58 -11.64 -7.23
N VAL A 526 -8.31 -11.23 -5.99
CA VAL A 526 -7.41 -11.95 -5.05
C VAL A 526 -8.00 -13.29 -4.59
N LEU A 527 -9.34 -13.42 -4.57
CA LEU A 527 -10.02 -14.60 -4.04
C LEU A 527 -10.02 -15.77 -5.05
N PRO A 528 -10.15 -17.02 -4.57
CA PRO A 528 -10.38 -18.17 -5.44
C PRO A 528 -11.67 -18.02 -6.27
N PRO A 529 -11.73 -18.58 -7.50
CA PRO A 529 -10.65 -19.31 -8.17
C PRO A 529 -9.68 -18.46 -9.00
N VAL A 530 -9.95 -17.16 -9.18
CA VAL A 530 -9.19 -16.33 -10.14
C VAL A 530 -7.78 -15.99 -9.65
N LYS A 531 -7.59 -15.66 -8.37
CA LYS A 531 -6.27 -15.46 -7.72
C LYS A 531 -5.28 -14.58 -8.53
N THR A 532 -5.77 -13.55 -9.19
CA THR A 532 -5.01 -12.77 -10.18
C THR A 532 -4.36 -11.52 -9.58
N VAL A 533 -4.96 -10.88 -8.58
CA VAL A 533 -4.42 -9.68 -7.93
C VAL A 533 -3.51 -10.09 -6.77
N GLN A 534 -2.26 -9.60 -6.74
CA GLN A 534 -1.30 -9.95 -5.67
C GLN A 534 -0.98 -8.82 -4.69
N SER A 535 -1.39 -7.57 -4.95
CA SER A 535 -1.22 -6.43 -4.04
C SER A 535 -2.45 -5.51 -4.09
N CYS A 536 -2.77 -4.84 -2.99
CA CYS A 536 -3.72 -3.72 -2.97
C CYS A 536 -3.43 -2.87 -1.71
N LEU A 537 -3.08 -1.59 -1.89
CA LEU A 537 -2.67 -0.71 -0.79
C LEU A 537 -3.77 0.31 -0.42
N CYS A 538 -4.07 1.22 -1.33
CA CYS A 538 -5.13 2.23 -1.20
C CYS A 538 -5.55 2.71 -2.60
N MET A 539 -6.62 3.51 -2.66
CA MET A 539 -7.18 4.01 -3.92
C MET A 539 -6.15 4.80 -4.76
N GLY A 540 -5.85 4.31 -5.96
CA GLY A 540 -4.88 4.88 -6.92
C GLY A 540 -3.45 4.35 -6.80
N ALA A 541 -3.11 3.62 -5.74
CA ALA A 541 -1.74 3.21 -5.46
C ALA A 541 -1.23 2.09 -6.39
N GLY A 542 -2.11 1.32 -7.03
CA GLY A 542 -1.70 0.17 -7.84
C GLY A 542 -0.72 0.54 -8.95
N ILE A 543 -0.92 1.70 -9.58
CA ILE A 543 -0.11 2.16 -10.72
C ILE A 543 1.29 2.58 -10.25
N SER A 544 1.36 3.33 -9.15
CA SER A 544 2.63 3.77 -8.56
C SER A 544 3.42 2.61 -7.96
N GLN A 545 2.76 1.59 -7.38
CA GLN A 545 3.41 0.34 -6.98
C GLN A 545 4.02 -0.39 -8.18
N ALA A 546 3.27 -0.53 -9.27
CA ALA A 546 3.78 -1.16 -10.50
C ALA A 546 4.97 -0.38 -11.10
N ALA A 547 4.92 0.95 -11.05
CA ALA A 547 6.04 1.81 -11.44
C ALA A 547 7.29 1.52 -10.61
N GLY A 548 7.15 1.51 -9.27
CA GLY A 548 8.23 1.21 -8.33
C GLY A 548 8.85 -0.17 -8.60
N MET A 549 8.03 -1.19 -8.86
CA MET A 549 8.51 -2.54 -9.22
C MET A 549 9.35 -2.53 -10.50
N VAL A 550 8.92 -1.83 -11.55
CA VAL A 550 9.70 -1.71 -12.79
C VAL A 550 11.02 -0.94 -12.55
N HIS A 551 10.99 0.17 -11.83
CA HIS A 551 12.19 0.95 -11.50
C HIS A 551 13.17 0.19 -10.60
N ALA A 552 12.67 -0.72 -9.74
CA ALA A 552 13.48 -1.65 -8.95
C ALA A 552 14.13 -2.78 -9.78
N GLY A 553 13.92 -2.83 -11.10
CA GLY A 553 14.59 -3.76 -12.01
C GLY A 553 13.77 -4.99 -12.42
N VAL A 554 12.46 -5.01 -12.17
CA VAL A 554 11.57 -6.02 -12.76
C VAL A 554 11.57 -5.84 -14.28
N LYS A 555 12.13 -6.83 -14.99
CA LYS A 555 12.30 -6.81 -16.45
C LYS A 555 11.03 -7.18 -17.22
N ASP A 556 10.13 -7.94 -16.60
CA ASP A 556 8.83 -8.28 -17.14
C ASP A 556 7.85 -7.11 -17.01
N LYS A 557 6.90 -6.99 -17.95
CA LYS A 557 5.85 -5.97 -17.88
C LYS A 557 4.95 -6.21 -16.68
N VAL A 558 4.85 -5.22 -15.79
CA VAL A 558 3.97 -5.25 -14.61
C VAL A 558 2.58 -4.75 -15.01
N PHE A 559 1.54 -5.40 -14.52
CA PHE A 559 0.15 -4.99 -14.69
C PHE A 559 -0.35 -4.27 -13.43
N SER A 560 -1.17 -3.23 -13.60
CA SER A 560 -1.86 -2.55 -12.50
C SER A 560 -3.35 -2.48 -12.80
N VAL A 561 -4.18 -3.12 -11.99
CA VAL A 561 -5.63 -3.18 -12.20
C VAL A 561 -6.35 -2.17 -11.31
N ILE A 562 -7.09 -1.27 -11.96
CA ILE A 562 -7.79 -0.14 -11.32
C ILE A 562 -9.18 0.03 -11.94
N GLY A 563 -10.18 0.43 -11.16
CA GLY A 563 -11.53 0.73 -11.66
C GLY A 563 -11.60 2.09 -12.35
N ASP A 564 -12.63 2.35 -13.16
CA ASP A 564 -12.88 3.69 -13.72
C ASP A 564 -12.93 4.78 -12.64
N SER A 565 -13.72 4.55 -11.60
CA SER A 565 -13.90 5.43 -10.45
C SER A 565 -12.59 5.69 -9.70
N THR A 566 -11.87 4.63 -9.37
CA THR A 566 -10.56 4.71 -8.70
C THR A 566 -9.50 5.37 -9.59
N PHE A 567 -9.58 5.17 -10.91
CA PHE A 567 -8.74 5.83 -11.90
C PHE A 567 -8.98 7.34 -11.91
N PHE A 568 -10.23 7.79 -11.98
CA PHE A 568 -10.61 9.21 -11.87
C PHE A 568 -10.28 9.80 -10.49
N HIS A 569 -10.29 9.00 -9.43
CA HIS A 569 -9.99 9.45 -8.06
C HIS A 569 -8.49 9.74 -7.85
N ALA A 570 -7.63 8.76 -8.14
CA ALA A 570 -6.19 8.86 -7.86
C ALA A 570 -5.30 8.11 -8.86
N GLY A 571 -5.85 7.31 -9.78
CA GLY A 571 -5.04 6.63 -10.79
C GLY A 571 -4.41 7.54 -11.85
N MET A 572 -4.98 8.72 -12.11
CA MET A 572 -4.42 9.66 -13.09
C MET A 572 -3.01 10.16 -12.72
N THR A 573 -2.72 10.35 -11.42
CA THR A 573 -1.38 10.81 -10.96
C THR A 573 -0.34 9.70 -11.09
N GLY A 574 -0.72 8.45 -10.78
CA GLY A 574 0.11 7.28 -11.12
C GLY A 574 0.33 7.14 -12.63
N LEU A 575 -0.69 7.42 -13.44
CA LEU A 575 -0.60 7.28 -14.90
C LEU A 575 0.34 8.30 -15.55
N ILE A 576 0.23 9.59 -15.20
CA ILE A 576 1.17 10.61 -15.69
C ILE A 576 2.59 10.35 -15.17
N ASN A 577 2.73 9.79 -13.96
CA ASN A 577 4.04 9.42 -13.41
C ASN A 577 4.71 8.28 -14.22
N ILE A 578 3.98 7.24 -14.64
CA ILE A 578 4.58 6.19 -15.50
C ILE A 578 4.85 6.68 -16.93
N ALA A 579 4.05 7.63 -17.44
CA ALA A 579 4.29 8.24 -18.73
C ALA A 579 5.58 9.08 -18.72
N TYR A 580 5.71 9.99 -17.75
CA TYR A 580 6.88 10.85 -17.57
C TYR A 580 8.16 10.04 -17.33
N ASN A 581 8.12 9.05 -16.42
CA ASN A 581 9.27 8.20 -16.08
C ASN A 581 9.45 6.97 -16.99
N LYS A 582 8.63 6.83 -18.04
CA LYS A 582 8.69 5.77 -19.06
C LYS A 582 8.69 4.34 -18.49
N ALA A 583 7.97 4.10 -17.39
CA ALA A 583 7.91 2.78 -16.75
C ALA A 583 7.12 1.79 -17.62
N ASN A 584 7.67 0.59 -17.84
CA ASN A 584 7.04 -0.49 -18.62
C ASN A 584 5.88 -1.19 -17.87
N VAL A 585 4.84 -0.41 -17.55
CA VAL A 585 3.63 -0.83 -16.86
C VAL A 585 2.46 -0.91 -17.84
N CYS A 586 1.59 -1.91 -17.69
CA CYS A 586 0.25 -1.92 -18.27
C CYS A 586 -0.78 -1.59 -17.20
N VAL A 587 -1.38 -0.41 -17.26
CA VAL A 587 -2.53 -0.06 -16.42
C VAL A 587 -3.79 -0.64 -17.08
N VAL A 588 -4.37 -1.65 -16.44
CA VAL A 588 -5.66 -2.22 -16.81
C VAL A 588 -6.76 -1.42 -16.13
N ILE A 589 -7.51 -0.66 -16.90
CA ILE A 589 -8.63 0.13 -16.37
C ILE A 589 -9.93 -0.64 -16.60
N MET A 590 -10.53 -1.08 -15.50
CA MET A 590 -11.79 -1.81 -15.44
C MET A 590 -12.96 -0.82 -15.50
N ASP A 591 -13.43 -0.51 -16.71
CA ASP A 591 -14.50 0.44 -16.96
C ASP A 591 -15.86 -0.28 -17.01
N ASN A 592 -16.51 -0.39 -15.85
CA ASN A 592 -17.92 -0.75 -15.75
C ASN A 592 -18.86 0.47 -15.72
N SER A 593 -18.29 1.67 -15.91
CA SER A 593 -18.90 2.99 -15.93
C SER A 593 -19.72 3.35 -14.68
N ILE A 594 -19.43 2.73 -13.51
CA ILE A 594 -20.19 2.99 -12.28
C ILE A 594 -19.45 2.58 -10.98
N ILE A 595 -19.70 3.28 -9.87
CA ILE A 595 -19.19 2.88 -8.55
C ILE A 595 -20.05 1.74 -7.99
N ALA A 596 -19.76 0.50 -8.40
CA ALA A 596 -20.62 -0.64 -8.11
C ALA A 596 -20.68 -1.04 -6.63
N MET A 597 -19.56 -1.02 -5.89
CA MET A 597 -19.53 -1.49 -4.48
C MET A 597 -20.35 -0.64 -3.52
N THR A 598 -20.42 0.68 -3.74
CA THR A 598 -21.02 1.64 -2.80
C THR A 598 -22.49 1.94 -3.09
N GLY A 599 -23.10 1.29 -4.09
CA GLY A 599 -24.50 1.49 -4.44
C GLY A 599 -24.76 2.11 -5.82
N HIS A 600 -23.91 1.82 -6.82
CA HIS A 600 -24.12 2.19 -8.22
C HIS A 600 -24.16 3.71 -8.46
N GLN A 601 -23.25 4.47 -7.83
CA GLN A 601 -23.14 5.90 -8.07
C GLN A 601 -22.53 6.20 -9.46
N PRO A 602 -22.99 7.27 -10.14
CA PRO A 602 -22.41 7.70 -11.41
C PRO A 602 -20.95 8.13 -11.26
N THR A 603 -20.08 7.69 -12.17
CA THR A 603 -18.70 8.17 -12.33
C THR A 603 -18.61 9.22 -13.42
N PRO A 604 -17.49 9.96 -13.58
CA PRO A 604 -17.25 10.78 -14.76
C PRO A 604 -17.37 9.99 -16.09
N GLY A 605 -17.19 8.67 -16.07
CA GLY A 605 -17.41 7.79 -17.23
C GLY A 605 -18.87 7.40 -17.49
N SER A 606 -19.79 7.67 -16.57
CA SER A 606 -21.19 7.21 -16.62
C SER A 606 -22.13 8.06 -17.49
N GLY A 607 -21.79 9.33 -17.74
CA GLY A 607 -22.65 10.27 -18.48
C GLY A 607 -23.89 10.77 -17.71
N LYS A 608 -23.95 10.53 -16.40
CA LYS A 608 -25.00 11.07 -15.51
C LYS A 608 -24.38 11.83 -14.35
N THR A 609 -25.10 12.82 -13.84
CA THR A 609 -24.79 13.41 -12.52
C THR A 609 -25.51 12.63 -11.41
N ALA A 610 -25.17 12.90 -10.15
CA ALA A 610 -25.93 12.40 -8.99
C ALA A 610 -27.41 12.87 -8.98
N MET A 611 -27.76 13.93 -9.74
CA MET A 611 -29.13 14.42 -9.89
C MET A 611 -29.93 13.68 -10.99
N GLY A 612 -29.34 12.65 -11.62
CA GLY A 612 -29.95 11.95 -12.77
C GLY A 612 -29.96 12.75 -14.08
N THR A 613 -29.52 14.00 -14.05
CA THR A 613 -29.34 14.84 -15.26
C THR A 613 -28.19 14.30 -16.11
N ASP A 614 -28.26 14.56 -17.42
CA ASP A 614 -27.21 14.18 -18.36
C ASP A 614 -25.91 14.95 -18.08
N ALA A 615 -24.80 14.25 -18.18
CA ALA A 615 -23.46 14.77 -18.01
C ALA A 615 -22.57 14.37 -19.19
N LYS A 616 -21.51 15.13 -19.43
CA LYS A 616 -20.51 14.76 -20.43
C LYS A 616 -19.79 13.48 -19.98
N VAL A 617 -19.91 12.40 -20.77
CA VAL A 617 -19.11 11.18 -20.60
C VAL A 617 -17.63 11.52 -20.78
N ILE A 618 -16.85 11.40 -19.71
CA ILE A 618 -15.40 11.56 -19.74
C ILE A 618 -14.77 10.23 -20.19
N LYS A 619 -14.11 10.27 -21.34
CA LYS A 619 -13.53 9.08 -21.96
C LYS A 619 -12.11 8.84 -21.47
N ILE A 620 -11.94 7.79 -20.68
CA ILE A 620 -10.65 7.28 -20.19
C ILE A 620 -9.59 7.14 -21.31
N PRO A 621 -9.90 6.66 -22.54
CA PRO A 621 -8.90 6.58 -23.61
C PRO A 621 -8.33 7.94 -24.03
N GLU A 622 -9.12 9.01 -23.95
CA GLU A 622 -8.70 10.38 -24.31
C GLU A 622 -7.79 10.96 -23.21
N ILE A 623 -8.13 10.73 -21.93
CA ILE A 623 -7.27 11.09 -20.78
C ILE A 623 -5.94 10.35 -20.83
N ALA A 624 -5.94 9.03 -21.02
CA ALA A 624 -4.71 8.25 -21.02
C ALA A 624 -3.70 8.78 -22.06
N LYS A 625 -4.17 9.11 -23.26
CA LYS A 625 -3.35 9.75 -24.30
C LYS A 625 -2.89 11.15 -23.89
N ALA A 626 -3.76 11.98 -23.33
CA ALA A 626 -3.42 13.32 -22.87
C ALA A 626 -2.39 13.33 -21.72
N LEU A 627 -2.37 12.30 -20.88
CA LEU A 627 -1.37 12.10 -19.82
C LEU A 627 -0.05 11.46 -20.32
N GLY A 628 0.12 11.31 -21.64
CA GLY A 628 1.38 10.87 -22.27
C GLY A 628 1.50 9.36 -22.55
N ILE A 629 0.40 8.60 -22.48
CA ILE A 629 0.43 7.17 -22.83
C ILE A 629 0.25 6.97 -24.34
N GLU A 630 1.28 6.43 -25.00
CA GLU A 630 1.25 6.13 -26.43
C GLU A 630 0.33 4.94 -26.77
N LYS A 631 0.42 3.85 -25.99
CA LYS A 631 -0.31 2.60 -26.24
C LYS A 631 -1.56 2.49 -25.38
N VAL A 632 -2.71 2.84 -25.96
CA VAL A 632 -4.03 2.76 -25.32
C VAL A 632 -4.96 1.87 -26.13
N LEU A 633 -5.34 0.72 -25.58
CA LEU A 633 -6.31 -0.22 -26.18
C LEU A 633 -7.62 -0.26 -25.38
N THR A 634 -8.71 -0.69 -26.00
CA THR A 634 -10.01 -0.89 -25.35
C THR A 634 -10.64 -2.18 -25.85
N VAL A 635 -11.15 -3.01 -24.93
CA VAL A 635 -11.76 -4.31 -25.22
C VAL A 635 -13.04 -4.52 -24.40
N ASP A 636 -13.96 -5.31 -24.95
CA ASP A 636 -15.05 -5.90 -24.18
C ASP A 636 -14.55 -7.18 -23.50
N PRO A 637 -14.55 -7.29 -22.16
CA PRO A 637 -14.03 -8.44 -21.44
C PRO A 637 -14.83 -9.74 -21.67
N TYR A 638 -16.06 -9.69 -22.18
CA TYR A 638 -16.80 -10.91 -22.56
C TYR A 638 -16.30 -11.49 -23.88
N ASP A 639 -15.73 -10.68 -24.78
CA ASP A 639 -15.00 -11.20 -25.94
C ASP A 639 -13.61 -11.67 -25.49
N LEU A 640 -13.56 -12.93 -25.05
CA LEU A 640 -12.33 -13.59 -24.64
C LEU A 640 -11.30 -13.71 -25.77
N LYS A 641 -11.71 -13.64 -27.05
CA LYS A 641 -10.80 -13.73 -28.20
C LYS A 641 -10.14 -12.37 -28.44
N ALA A 642 -10.91 -11.29 -28.50
CA ALA A 642 -10.39 -9.92 -28.60
C ALA A 642 -9.55 -9.54 -27.38
N THR A 643 -10.01 -9.88 -26.16
CA THR A 643 -9.26 -9.63 -24.92
C THR A 643 -7.90 -10.34 -24.92
N LYS A 644 -7.85 -11.62 -25.34
CA LYS A 644 -6.56 -12.34 -25.51
C LYS A 644 -5.67 -11.74 -26.59
N ALA A 645 -6.22 -11.21 -27.67
CA ALA A 645 -5.45 -10.55 -28.72
C ALA A 645 -4.83 -9.23 -28.22
N ALA A 646 -5.62 -8.35 -27.58
CA ALA A 646 -5.15 -7.09 -27.01
C ALA A 646 -4.13 -7.29 -25.89
N LEU A 647 -4.29 -8.33 -25.05
CA LEU A 647 -3.30 -8.70 -24.02
C LEU A 647 -1.95 -9.11 -24.65
N ARG A 648 -1.97 -9.87 -25.76
CA ARG A 648 -0.74 -10.20 -26.50
C ARG A 648 -0.09 -8.95 -27.08
N GLU A 649 -0.87 -8.07 -27.71
CA GLU A 649 -0.38 -6.80 -28.28
C GLU A 649 0.23 -5.87 -27.21
N ILE A 650 -0.37 -5.80 -26.03
CA ILE A 650 0.16 -5.06 -24.87
C ILE A 650 1.47 -5.68 -24.37
N LEU A 651 1.57 -7.00 -24.31
CA LEU A 651 2.80 -7.71 -23.91
C LEU A 651 3.94 -7.55 -24.92
N GLU A 652 3.63 -7.26 -26.19
CA GLU A 652 4.62 -6.96 -27.23
C GLU A 652 5.10 -5.51 -27.22
N PHE A 653 4.32 -4.58 -26.67
CA PHE A 653 4.69 -3.17 -26.55
C PHE A 653 5.60 -2.91 -25.34
N ASN A 654 6.78 -2.35 -25.53
CA ASN A 654 7.68 -1.98 -24.43
C ASN A 654 7.51 -0.50 -24.06
N GLY A 655 7.07 -0.22 -22.83
CA GLY A 655 6.77 1.14 -22.35
C GLY A 655 5.44 1.24 -21.58
N PRO A 656 5.10 2.43 -21.07
CA PRO A 656 3.86 2.68 -20.35
C PRO A 656 2.66 2.52 -21.29
N SER A 657 1.66 1.77 -20.83
CA SER A 657 0.56 1.30 -21.66
C SER A 657 -0.74 1.18 -20.85
N VAL A 658 -1.88 1.32 -21.52
CA VAL A 658 -3.22 1.25 -20.91
C VAL A 658 -4.09 0.28 -21.69
N LEU A 659 -4.74 -0.64 -20.98
CA LEU A 659 -5.75 -1.56 -21.52
C LEU A 659 -7.08 -1.35 -20.80
N ILE A 660 -8.08 -0.84 -21.52
CA ILE A 660 -9.38 -0.50 -20.94
C ILE A 660 -10.34 -1.65 -21.18
N SER A 661 -10.66 -2.38 -20.11
CA SER A 661 -11.67 -3.45 -20.10
C SER A 661 -13.04 -2.80 -19.89
N LYS A 662 -13.70 -2.39 -20.99
CA LYS A 662 -14.93 -1.60 -20.95
C LYS A 662 -16.18 -2.44 -21.16
N ARG A 663 -17.04 -2.55 -20.14
CA ARG A 663 -18.41 -3.05 -20.24
C ARG A 663 -19.23 -2.72 -19.01
N THR A 664 -20.41 -2.13 -19.21
CA THR A 664 -21.39 -1.76 -18.18
C THR A 664 -21.62 -2.86 -17.14
N CYS A 665 -21.73 -2.47 -15.87
CA CYS A 665 -22.00 -3.40 -14.76
C CYS A 665 -23.23 -4.29 -15.04
N PRO A 666 -23.15 -5.63 -14.87
CA PRO A 666 -24.25 -6.56 -15.14
C PRO A 666 -25.49 -6.33 -14.26
N MET A 667 -25.35 -5.62 -13.14
CA MET A 667 -26.45 -5.26 -12.23
C MET A 667 -27.32 -4.11 -12.76
N LEU A 668 -26.90 -3.41 -13.82
CA LEU A 668 -27.61 -2.27 -14.41
C LEU A 668 -28.35 -2.61 -15.72
N VAL A 669 -28.09 -3.79 -16.28
CA VAL A 669 -28.64 -4.23 -17.56
C VAL A 669 -29.68 -5.32 -17.32
N ALA A 670 -30.67 -5.40 -18.21
CA ALA A 670 -31.64 -6.48 -18.16
C ALA A 670 -30.94 -7.84 -18.28
N ARG A 671 -31.37 -8.82 -17.46
CA ARG A 671 -30.84 -10.19 -17.53
C ARG A 671 -31.24 -10.84 -18.85
N ASP A 672 -30.30 -11.52 -19.50
CA ASP A 672 -30.62 -12.39 -20.64
C ASP A 672 -31.07 -13.79 -20.13
N ASN A 673 -31.64 -14.60 -21.03
CA ASN A 673 -32.02 -15.98 -20.74
C ASN A 673 -30.89 -16.75 -20.02
N PRO A 674 -31.21 -17.51 -18.96
CA PRO A 674 -30.22 -18.31 -18.25
C PRO A 674 -29.54 -19.34 -19.18
N ARG A 675 -28.42 -19.86 -18.71
CA ARG A 675 -27.64 -20.89 -19.40
C ARG A 675 -27.89 -22.24 -18.75
N GLU A 676 -27.93 -23.30 -19.54
CA GLU A 676 -28.09 -24.67 -19.08
C GLU A 676 -26.87 -25.53 -19.40
N ILE A 677 -26.80 -26.68 -18.75
CA ILE A 677 -25.76 -27.69 -18.92
C ILE A 677 -26.37 -28.88 -19.69
N THR A 678 -25.79 -29.21 -20.83
CA THR A 678 -26.21 -30.32 -21.71
C THR A 678 -25.57 -31.66 -21.31
N GLU A 679 -26.01 -32.78 -21.89
CA GLU A 679 -25.41 -34.09 -21.64
C GLU A 679 -23.90 -34.20 -22.00
N LYS A 680 -23.37 -33.26 -22.79
CA LYS A 680 -21.94 -33.17 -23.14
C LYS A 680 -21.02 -32.81 -21.96
N CYS A 681 -21.57 -32.56 -20.77
CA CYS A 681 -20.79 -32.15 -19.60
C CYS A 681 -20.02 -33.32 -18.97
N THR A 682 -18.69 -33.25 -19.03
CA THR A 682 -17.74 -34.25 -18.50
C THR A 682 -17.33 -34.04 -17.04
N GLY A 683 -17.94 -33.09 -16.32
CA GLY A 683 -17.58 -32.80 -14.92
C GLY A 683 -16.18 -32.20 -14.72
N CYS A 684 -15.54 -31.72 -15.79
CA CYS A 684 -14.13 -31.27 -15.80
C CYS A 684 -13.79 -30.11 -14.85
N GLY A 685 -14.79 -29.37 -14.35
CA GLY A 685 -14.61 -28.30 -13.37
C GLY A 685 -14.03 -26.98 -13.92
N VAL A 686 -13.81 -26.81 -15.23
CA VAL A 686 -13.25 -25.56 -15.77
C VAL A 686 -14.12 -24.33 -15.42
N CYS A 687 -15.44 -24.46 -15.54
CA CYS A 687 -16.41 -23.41 -15.24
C CYS A 687 -16.53 -23.07 -13.74
N THR A 688 -16.28 -24.00 -12.82
CA THR A 688 -16.41 -23.82 -11.37
C THR A 688 -15.06 -23.57 -10.66
N THR A 689 -14.01 -24.28 -11.07
CA THR A 689 -12.68 -24.26 -10.45
C THR A 689 -11.72 -23.24 -11.07
N TYR A 690 -11.99 -22.70 -12.26
CA TYR A 690 -11.12 -21.71 -12.92
C TYR A 690 -11.86 -20.42 -13.31
N PHE A 691 -13.12 -20.50 -13.77
CA PHE A 691 -13.96 -19.32 -14.03
C PHE A 691 -14.82 -18.90 -12.82
N GLY A 692 -15.31 -19.87 -12.04
CA GLY A 692 -15.84 -19.66 -10.69
C GLY A 692 -17.16 -18.90 -10.56
N CYS A 693 -18.00 -18.89 -11.58
CA CYS A 693 -19.24 -18.11 -11.56
C CYS A 693 -20.13 -18.55 -10.37
N PRO A 694 -20.69 -17.64 -9.54
CA PRO A 694 -21.44 -18.03 -8.34
C PRO A 694 -22.81 -18.63 -8.66
N ALA A 695 -23.27 -18.45 -9.90
CA ALA A 695 -24.46 -19.10 -10.44
C ALA A 695 -24.15 -20.51 -11.00
N ILE A 696 -22.92 -21.03 -10.86
CA ILE A 696 -22.51 -22.33 -11.39
C ILE A 696 -21.92 -23.16 -10.24
N SER A 697 -22.57 -24.28 -9.92
CA SER A 697 -22.23 -25.15 -8.79
C SER A 697 -21.91 -26.56 -9.26
N LYS A 698 -21.01 -27.27 -8.55
CA LYS A 698 -20.75 -28.69 -8.81
C LYS A 698 -21.64 -29.54 -7.91
N ILE A 699 -22.43 -30.44 -8.50
CA ILE A 699 -23.36 -31.34 -7.82
C ILE A 699 -23.06 -32.75 -8.31
N GLY A 700 -22.52 -33.60 -7.42
CA GLY A 700 -21.94 -34.88 -7.80
C GLY A 700 -20.85 -34.73 -8.86
N ASP A 701 -20.88 -35.56 -9.90
CA ASP A 701 -19.94 -35.50 -11.01
C ASP A 701 -20.31 -34.49 -12.12
N LYS A 702 -21.49 -33.86 -12.04
CA LYS A 702 -21.94 -32.87 -13.02
C LYS A 702 -21.89 -31.45 -12.44
N THR A 703 -22.11 -30.49 -13.32
CA THR A 703 -22.20 -29.06 -12.98
C THR A 703 -23.62 -28.60 -13.29
N GLU A 704 -24.17 -27.74 -12.43
CA GLU A 704 -25.49 -27.14 -12.58
C GLU A 704 -25.37 -25.62 -12.61
N ILE A 705 -26.34 -24.94 -13.23
CA ILE A 705 -26.41 -23.48 -13.29
C ILE A 705 -27.71 -23.04 -12.64
N ASP A 706 -27.61 -22.26 -11.56
CA ASP A 706 -28.77 -21.70 -10.86
C ASP A 706 -29.41 -20.59 -11.72
N PRO A 707 -30.65 -20.75 -12.22
CA PRO A 707 -31.29 -19.77 -13.08
C PRO A 707 -31.70 -18.49 -12.33
N THR A 708 -31.82 -18.52 -11.00
CA THR A 708 -32.17 -17.36 -10.16
C THR A 708 -30.97 -16.42 -9.96
N LEU A 709 -29.75 -16.98 -9.96
CA LEU A 709 -28.49 -16.24 -9.88
C LEU A 709 -27.88 -15.92 -11.26
N CYS A 710 -28.24 -16.67 -12.30
CA CYS A 710 -27.70 -16.47 -13.64
C CYS A 710 -28.23 -15.18 -14.28
N VAL A 711 -27.31 -14.38 -14.82
CA VAL A 711 -27.61 -13.11 -15.53
C VAL A 711 -27.56 -13.26 -17.07
N GLY A 712 -27.37 -14.48 -17.58
CA GLY A 712 -27.34 -14.76 -19.03
C GLY A 712 -26.10 -14.26 -19.79
N CYS A 713 -25.00 -13.94 -19.10
CA CYS A 713 -23.82 -13.27 -19.70
C CYS A 713 -23.09 -14.01 -20.84
N GLY A 714 -23.36 -15.30 -21.07
CA GLY A 714 -22.78 -16.12 -22.14
C GLY A 714 -21.28 -16.46 -22.05
N VAL A 715 -20.49 -15.77 -21.21
CA VAL A 715 -19.03 -16.01 -21.08
C VAL A 715 -18.70 -17.47 -20.75
N CYS A 716 -19.55 -18.15 -19.97
CA CYS A 716 -19.38 -19.56 -19.62
C CYS A 716 -19.47 -20.53 -20.82
N GLU A 717 -20.12 -20.15 -21.93
CA GLU A 717 -20.15 -20.92 -23.17
C GLU A 717 -18.74 -20.99 -23.78
N ALA A 718 -18.08 -19.84 -23.96
CA ALA A 718 -16.72 -19.72 -24.49
C ALA A 718 -15.62 -20.24 -23.53
N VAL A 719 -15.95 -20.44 -22.25
CA VAL A 719 -15.10 -21.07 -21.24
C VAL A 719 -15.11 -22.60 -21.33
N CYS A 720 -16.20 -23.20 -21.85
CA CYS A 720 -16.41 -24.64 -21.80
C CYS A 720 -15.65 -25.39 -22.91
N PRO A 721 -14.61 -26.19 -22.62
CA PRO A 721 -13.82 -26.87 -23.65
C PRO A 721 -14.59 -27.98 -24.40
N PHE A 722 -15.74 -28.42 -23.88
CA PHE A 722 -16.60 -29.45 -24.46
C PHE A 722 -17.87 -28.89 -25.11
N ASN A 723 -18.03 -27.55 -25.18
CA ASN A 723 -19.25 -26.88 -25.68
C ASN A 723 -20.53 -27.41 -25.01
N ALA A 724 -20.46 -27.67 -23.70
CA ALA A 724 -21.54 -28.30 -22.93
C ALA A 724 -22.51 -27.31 -22.27
N ILE A 725 -22.22 -26.01 -22.36
CA ILE A 725 -23.07 -24.92 -21.83
C ILE A 725 -23.71 -24.20 -23.03
N ARG A 726 -25.03 -23.98 -22.99
CA ARG A 726 -25.78 -23.23 -24.02
C ARG A 726 -26.83 -22.31 -23.41
N ARG A 727 -27.33 -21.37 -24.22
CA ARG A 727 -28.51 -20.54 -23.90
C ARG A 727 -29.78 -21.39 -23.88
N ILE A 728 -30.62 -21.18 -22.88
CA ILE A 728 -31.99 -21.70 -22.88
C ILE A 728 -32.78 -20.92 -23.93
N GLU A 729 -33.27 -21.62 -24.95
CA GLU A 729 -34.27 -21.10 -25.89
C GLU A 729 -35.63 -21.05 -25.19
N LYS A 730 -36.50 -20.11 -25.61
CA LYS A 730 -37.84 -19.93 -25.03
C LYS A 730 -38.88 -20.75 -25.78
#